data_AF-A0A3M1MRK4-F1
#
_entry.id   AF-A0A3M1MRK4-F1
#
_cell.length_a   1.000
_cell.length_b   1.000
_cell.length_c   1.000
_cell.angle_alpha   90.00
_cell.angle_beta   90.00
_cell.angle_gamma   90.00
#
_symmetry.space_group_name_H-M   'P 1'
#
loop_
_entity.id
_entity.type
_entity.pdbx_description
1 polymer ?
#
loop_
_entity_poly.entity_id
_entity_poly.type
_entity_poly.pdbx_seq_one_letter_code
_entity_poly.pdbx_strand_id
1 'polypeptide(L)'
;QASFVEKQAAVGNFRVTVNNLGQIGNSFKGSYLVQGFRSAEFPKGSSIEHVFEGGLWVGVKKGNTIIVSTGAVDDPTGYSTGKAGFEFSADVGADLVERSSLPDQPTYRPEAVSHQDLVADFTDRYTTVPGTQIPIQGLENGPIGVDVHFEAYNWNYSFANFFLVYTFTLRNSSPDPWDTVYVGYWVDPVIRNTAITPAGSGGTQFYNKGGNGYLDTLFLAYEFDATGDVGFTDTYFGLKFLGSEYRGEFYHPGRRPTPPVGFKVNFQSWTFRDYTGQFRSPQNDADRWLKLSQSLTSRPDWATLVVPALRAPGNRSVLISAGPYVGVQPGDSLKVAFAFVFARKVADGNPNSADTPLQKEELIRNAQWAQAAYNGEDQNFNGQLDPGEDLNGNGRLDRFLLPSPPPVPRMRYEIEPNRIRLYWDASAEEGIDPISRKKDFEGYRLYKTTLGFDVREVVDVLASLKLVAQFDRPGNGLGYDNGFGAIRLSQPRYFPGDPTPYVYMYEFVGVTNGWQYGIALTTFDEGDPTRNLEPLESSREAGLRRVFAGAPPNRGFTYGDPYVYPNPYYERAAWEGPSSAQEDKRLMFANLPPHCEVSIYTVAGDLVYRFEHHEDQPEAQARDSRWFATYSDPAKLTWSGGEHGWNLLSRSGQIIARGLYVFAVKDLETGQTRTGKFVIIR
;
A
#
# COMPACT_ATOMS: atom_id res chain seq x y z
N GLN A 1 21.96 -2.05 -11.06
CA GLN A 1 22.34 -3.17 -11.95
C GLN A 1 21.45 -3.11 -13.20
N ALA A 2 21.84 -3.71 -14.34
CA ALA A 2 21.06 -3.63 -15.59
C ALA A 2 19.64 -4.22 -15.46
N SER A 3 19.49 -5.21 -14.57
CA SER A 3 18.22 -5.87 -14.26
C SER A 3 17.60 -5.39 -12.95
N PHE A 4 17.83 -4.15 -12.52
CA PHE A 4 17.16 -3.61 -11.32
C PHE A 4 15.75 -3.16 -11.68
N VAL A 5 14.74 -3.72 -11.01
CA VAL A 5 13.32 -3.40 -11.26
C VAL A 5 12.62 -3.16 -9.93
N GLU A 6 11.74 -2.16 -9.90
CA GLU A 6 10.89 -1.81 -8.76
C GLU A 6 9.41 -1.85 -9.15
N LYS A 7 8.56 -2.26 -8.22
CA LYS A 7 7.09 -2.20 -8.31
C LYS A 7 6.52 -1.71 -6.97
N GLN A 8 5.26 -1.30 -6.98
CA GLN A 8 4.54 -0.99 -5.75
C GLN A 8 3.57 -2.11 -5.37
N ALA A 9 3.70 -2.62 -4.15
CA ALA A 9 2.64 -3.36 -3.50
C ALA A 9 1.53 -2.37 -3.10
N ALA A 10 0.33 -2.47 -3.69
CA ALA A 10 -0.67 -1.40 -3.63
C ALA A 10 -2.15 -1.84 -3.59
N VAL A 11 -2.44 -3.15 -3.48
CA VAL A 11 -3.82 -3.66 -3.40
C VAL A 11 -4.45 -3.46 -2.02
N GLY A 12 -3.65 -3.49 -0.94
CA GLY A 12 -4.07 -3.15 0.41
C GLY A 12 -4.26 -1.64 0.65
N ASN A 13 -4.50 -1.26 1.91
CA ASN A 13 -4.61 0.14 2.36
C ASN A 13 -3.23 0.79 2.61
N PHE A 14 -2.22 0.38 1.84
CA PHE A 14 -0.87 0.93 1.86
C PHE A 14 -0.28 0.92 0.45
N ARG A 15 0.82 1.66 0.27
CA ARG A 15 1.66 1.61 -0.94
C ARG A 15 3.11 1.46 -0.53
N VAL A 16 3.74 0.35 -0.91
CA VAL A 16 5.13 0.05 -0.53
C VAL A 16 5.94 -0.27 -1.77
N THR A 17 7.08 0.39 -1.94
CA THR A 17 8.02 0.04 -3.02
C THR A 17 8.77 -1.23 -2.66
N VAL A 18 8.78 -2.17 -3.60
CA VAL A 18 9.45 -3.46 -3.54
C VAL A 18 10.33 -3.60 -4.78
N ASN A 19 11.53 -4.16 -4.62
CA ASN A 19 12.42 -4.41 -5.76
C ASN A 19 12.78 -5.89 -5.92
N ASN A 20 13.38 -6.22 -7.05
CA ASN A 20 13.77 -7.59 -7.39
C ASN A 20 15.01 -8.11 -6.65
N LEU A 21 15.52 -7.36 -5.67
CA LEU A 21 16.55 -7.80 -4.72
C LEU A 21 15.98 -7.99 -3.30
N GLY A 22 14.66 -8.01 -3.16
CA GLY A 22 13.99 -8.21 -1.86
C GLY A 22 14.10 -7.02 -0.91
N GLN A 23 14.46 -5.82 -1.41
CA GLN A 23 14.46 -4.60 -0.61
C GLN A 23 13.05 -4.01 -0.48
N ILE A 24 12.84 -3.24 0.58
CA ILE A 24 11.65 -2.44 0.83
C ILE A 24 12.02 -0.96 0.84
N GLY A 25 11.13 -0.11 0.34
CA GLY A 25 11.36 1.33 0.26
C GLY A 25 12.28 1.73 -0.89
N ASN A 26 12.51 3.03 -1.03
CA ASN A 26 13.27 3.61 -2.14
C ASN A 26 14.16 4.78 -1.73
N SER A 27 14.46 4.90 -0.45
CA SER A 27 15.32 5.94 0.14
C SER A 27 14.86 7.37 -0.17
N PHE A 28 13.56 7.55 -0.45
CA PHE A 28 12.95 8.80 -0.96
C PHE A 28 13.66 9.37 -2.19
N LYS A 29 14.22 8.49 -3.03
CA LYS A 29 14.98 8.80 -4.24
C LYS A 29 14.52 7.92 -5.39
N GLY A 30 15.15 8.05 -6.56
CA GLY A 30 14.88 7.18 -7.71
C GLY A 30 13.41 7.21 -8.11
N SER A 31 12.74 6.05 -8.01
CA SER A 31 11.31 5.90 -8.30
C SER A 31 10.41 6.83 -7.46
N TYR A 32 10.83 7.25 -6.27
CA TYR A 32 10.09 8.25 -5.48
C TYR A 32 9.97 9.59 -6.22
N LEU A 33 11.08 10.11 -6.71
CA LEU A 33 11.13 11.42 -7.36
C LEU A 33 10.72 11.35 -8.84
N VAL A 34 11.07 10.27 -9.52
CA VAL A 34 10.90 10.13 -10.97
C VAL A 34 9.54 9.54 -11.33
N GLN A 35 9.08 8.54 -10.58
CA GLN A 35 7.84 7.81 -10.85
C GLN A 35 6.72 8.15 -9.85
N GLY A 36 7.01 8.91 -8.80
CA GLY A 36 6.06 9.20 -7.73
C GLY A 36 5.77 7.99 -6.84
N PHE A 37 6.66 6.99 -6.80
CA PHE A 37 6.45 5.78 -6.03
C PHE A 37 6.62 6.06 -4.53
N ARG A 38 5.61 5.70 -3.73
CA ARG A 38 5.68 5.83 -2.27
C ARG A 38 6.68 4.81 -1.73
N SER A 39 7.48 5.22 -0.74
CA SER A 39 8.47 4.31 -0.14
C SER A 39 7.74 3.26 0.70
N ALA A 40 6.94 3.72 1.66
CA ALA A 40 5.97 2.93 2.42
C ALA A 40 4.89 3.87 2.98
N GLU A 41 3.87 4.17 2.18
CA GLU A 41 2.77 5.05 2.57
C GLU A 41 1.64 4.26 3.24
N PHE A 42 1.24 4.69 4.43
CA PHE A 42 0.05 4.19 5.14
C PHE A 42 -0.59 5.29 5.99
N PRO A 43 -1.93 5.44 5.99
CA PRO A 43 -2.88 4.83 5.07
C PRO A 43 -2.63 5.28 3.62
N LYS A 44 -3.07 4.50 2.65
CA LYS A 44 -2.94 4.82 1.23
C LYS A 44 -3.57 6.19 0.92
N GLY A 45 -2.77 7.11 0.39
CA GLY A 45 -3.16 8.47 0.05
C GLY A 45 -2.93 9.52 1.15
N SER A 46 -2.38 9.12 2.30
CA SER A 46 -2.14 10.03 3.42
C SER A 46 -0.87 10.88 3.29
N SER A 47 0.04 10.53 2.38
CA SER A 47 1.42 11.06 2.30
C SER A 47 2.28 10.79 3.55
N ILE A 48 1.82 9.94 4.48
CA ILE A 48 2.61 9.49 5.63
C ILE A 48 3.48 8.31 5.18
N GLU A 49 4.76 8.57 4.99
CA GLU A 49 5.78 7.56 4.70
C GLU A 49 6.22 6.87 6.00
N HIS A 50 6.69 5.62 5.92
CA HIS A 50 7.04 4.79 7.07
C HIS A 50 8.44 4.18 7.00
N VAL A 51 9.04 4.09 5.81
CA VAL A 51 10.29 3.38 5.57
C VAL A 51 11.17 4.22 4.66
N PHE A 52 12.42 4.41 5.05
CA PHE A 52 13.45 4.89 4.14
C PHE A 52 13.89 3.75 3.22
N GLU A 53 14.41 2.67 3.80
CA GLU A 53 14.91 1.49 3.10
C GLU A 53 14.95 0.27 4.03
N GLY A 54 14.94 -0.94 3.47
CA GLY A 54 15.27 -2.18 4.18
C GLY A 54 15.70 -3.30 3.24
N GLY A 55 16.26 -4.38 3.79
CA GLY A 55 16.78 -5.49 3.01
C GLY A 55 17.14 -6.73 3.83
N LEU A 56 17.25 -7.87 3.12
CA LEU A 56 17.62 -9.17 3.68
C LEU A 56 19.08 -9.19 4.17
N TRP A 57 19.33 -9.80 5.32
CA TRP A 57 20.65 -10.08 5.86
C TRP A 57 20.80 -11.59 6.06
N VAL A 58 21.89 -12.17 5.56
CA VAL A 58 22.21 -13.58 5.70
C VAL A 58 23.59 -13.70 6.32
N GLY A 59 23.68 -14.24 7.52
CA GLY A 59 24.95 -14.47 8.21
C GLY A 59 25.26 -15.95 8.25
N VAL A 60 26.45 -16.33 7.78
CA VAL A 60 26.92 -17.71 7.74
C VAL A 60 28.26 -17.83 8.45
N LYS A 61 28.38 -18.87 9.27
CA LYS A 61 29.65 -19.32 9.84
C LYS A 61 30.10 -20.61 9.16
N LYS A 62 31.33 -20.62 8.64
CA LYS A 62 32.04 -21.77 8.05
C LYS A 62 33.35 -21.98 8.82
N GLY A 63 33.39 -22.92 9.77
CA GLY A 63 34.48 -23.07 10.73
C GLY A 63 34.68 -21.81 11.55
N ASN A 64 35.83 -21.15 11.38
CA ASN A 64 36.15 -19.88 12.04
C ASN A 64 35.82 -18.65 11.18
N THR A 65 35.44 -18.83 9.92
CA THR A 65 35.11 -17.74 9.00
C THR A 65 33.66 -17.33 9.18
N ILE A 66 33.43 -16.02 9.30
CA ILE A 66 32.11 -15.40 9.35
C ILE A 66 31.95 -14.61 8.06
N ILE A 67 30.83 -14.81 7.38
CA ILE A 67 30.47 -14.07 6.17
C ILE A 67 29.05 -13.54 6.38
N VAL A 68 28.81 -12.25 6.12
CA VAL A 68 27.46 -11.67 6.18
C VAL A 68 27.16 -10.93 4.88
N SER A 69 26.14 -11.40 4.16
CA SER A 69 25.64 -10.74 2.97
C SER A 69 24.40 -9.91 3.31
N THR A 70 24.37 -8.68 2.81
CA THR A 70 23.40 -7.64 3.16
C THR A 70 22.75 -7.06 1.91
N GLY A 71 21.43 -6.90 1.97
CA GLY A 71 20.63 -6.25 0.93
C GLY A 71 20.39 -4.77 1.17
N ALA A 72 20.65 -4.27 2.38
CA ALA A 72 20.57 -2.86 2.74
C ALA A 72 21.32 -2.61 4.05
N VAL A 73 21.83 -1.39 4.23
CA VAL A 73 22.53 -0.92 5.43
C VAL A 73 22.21 0.56 5.66
N ASP A 74 22.69 1.14 6.77
CA ASP A 74 22.53 2.56 7.08
C ASP A 74 23.33 3.48 6.14
N ASP A 75 22.77 3.73 4.96
CA ASP A 75 23.38 4.52 3.90
C ASP A 75 22.55 5.75 3.49
N PRO A 76 23.11 6.97 3.42
CA PRO A 76 22.34 8.19 3.15
C PRO A 76 21.84 8.32 1.71
N THR A 77 22.29 7.43 0.81
CA THR A 77 21.87 7.41 -0.60
C THR A 77 21.00 6.21 -0.94
N GLY A 78 20.91 5.23 -0.03
CA GLY A 78 20.27 3.96 -0.28
C GLY A 78 21.02 3.11 -1.30
N TYR A 79 20.28 2.17 -1.89
CA TYR A 79 20.80 1.26 -2.92
C TYR A 79 21.59 2.00 -4.00
N SER A 80 22.78 1.47 -4.30
CA SER A 80 23.59 1.88 -5.43
C SER A 80 24.34 0.67 -5.96
N THR A 81 24.40 0.54 -7.28
CA THR A 81 24.94 -0.65 -7.94
C THR A 81 26.39 -0.93 -7.53
N GLY A 82 26.65 -2.12 -6.96
CA GLY A 82 27.99 -2.57 -6.54
C GLY A 82 28.53 -1.91 -5.28
N LYS A 83 27.74 -1.10 -4.59
CA LYS A 83 28.15 -0.43 -3.35
C LYS A 83 28.20 -1.42 -2.17
N ALA A 84 29.12 -1.19 -1.24
CA ALA A 84 29.21 -1.99 -0.01
C ALA A 84 27.90 -1.91 0.80
N GLY A 85 27.46 -3.02 1.37
CA GLY A 85 26.17 -3.14 2.05
C GLY A 85 24.97 -3.52 1.16
N PHE A 86 25.23 -3.74 -0.14
CA PHE A 86 24.25 -4.11 -1.16
C PHE A 86 24.80 -5.24 -2.04
N GLU A 87 25.01 -6.40 -1.42
CA GLU A 87 25.83 -7.49 -1.97
C GLU A 87 25.03 -8.46 -2.86
N PHE A 88 23.71 -8.42 -2.79
CA PHE A 88 22.84 -9.20 -3.66
C PHE A 88 22.77 -8.63 -5.08
N SER A 89 22.77 -9.52 -6.07
CA SER A 89 22.65 -9.21 -7.49
C SER A 89 21.66 -10.16 -8.17
N ALA A 90 21.03 -9.68 -9.23
CA ALA A 90 20.14 -10.47 -10.08
C ALA A 90 20.83 -10.85 -11.39
N ASP A 91 20.45 -12.01 -11.95
CA ASP A 91 20.95 -12.44 -13.26
C ASP A 91 20.50 -11.48 -14.37
N VAL A 92 21.26 -11.41 -15.47
CA VAL A 92 20.92 -10.55 -16.60
C VAL A 92 19.59 -11.01 -17.21
N GLY A 93 18.63 -10.09 -17.26
CA GLY A 93 17.26 -10.35 -17.72
C GLY A 93 16.28 -10.74 -16.60
N ALA A 94 16.74 -10.84 -15.34
CA ALA A 94 15.83 -11.03 -14.21
C ALA A 94 14.86 -9.85 -14.06
N ASP A 95 13.67 -10.15 -13.55
CA ASP A 95 12.55 -9.22 -13.41
C ASP A 95 11.88 -9.39 -12.03
N LEU A 96 10.98 -8.46 -11.68
CA LEU A 96 10.05 -8.59 -10.57
C LEU A 96 8.68 -9.00 -11.13
N VAL A 97 8.39 -10.30 -11.16
CA VAL A 97 7.16 -10.83 -11.75
C VAL A 97 5.97 -10.53 -10.83
N GLU A 98 4.86 -10.06 -11.40
CA GLU A 98 3.61 -9.87 -10.67
C GLU A 98 2.59 -10.95 -11.07
N ARG A 99 1.94 -11.55 -10.08
CA ARG A 99 0.79 -12.45 -10.27
C ARG A 99 -0.33 -12.10 -9.28
N SER A 100 -1.56 -12.43 -9.62
CA SER A 100 -2.75 -12.13 -8.78
C SER A 100 -3.64 -13.36 -8.64
N SER A 101 -4.24 -13.57 -7.48
CA SER A 101 -5.30 -14.57 -7.29
C SER A 101 -6.68 -14.08 -7.72
N LEU A 102 -6.83 -12.80 -8.09
CA LEU A 102 -8.09 -12.22 -8.55
C LEU A 102 -8.33 -12.53 -10.05
N PRO A 103 -9.41 -13.25 -10.41
CA PRO A 103 -9.65 -13.70 -11.80
C PRO A 103 -9.88 -12.58 -12.82
N ASP A 104 -10.20 -11.38 -12.38
CA ASP A 104 -10.44 -10.20 -13.22
C ASP A 104 -9.15 -9.41 -13.53
N GLN A 105 -8.02 -9.77 -12.92
CA GLN A 105 -6.73 -9.13 -13.15
C GLN A 105 -5.99 -9.73 -14.36
N PRO A 106 -5.30 -8.91 -15.19
CA PRO A 106 -4.50 -9.41 -16.31
C PRO A 106 -3.31 -10.29 -15.86
N THR A 107 -2.88 -10.12 -14.60
CA THR A 107 -1.84 -10.90 -13.95
C THR A 107 -2.39 -12.14 -13.23
N TYR A 108 -3.67 -12.51 -13.44
CA TYR A 108 -4.27 -13.68 -12.79
C TYR A 108 -3.46 -14.95 -13.03
N ARG A 109 -3.12 -15.66 -11.95
CA ARG A 109 -2.49 -16.98 -11.97
C ARG A 109 -3.15 -17.85 -10.91
N PRO A 110 -3.60 -19.07 -11.24
CA PRO A 110 -4.19 -19.99 -10.26
C PRO A 110 -3.25 -20.32 -9.10
N GLU A 111 -1.94 -20.19 -9.31
CA GLU A 111 -0.90 -20.47 -8.30
C GLU A 111 -0.55 -19.24 -7.44
N ALA A 112 -1.21 -18.09 -7.65
CA ALA A 112 -1.00 -16.91 -6.81
C ALA A 112 -1.60 -17.10 -5.42
N VAL A 113 -0.86 -16.66 -4.41
CA VAL A 113 -1.22 -16.80 -2.99
C VAL A 113 -2.09 -15.64 -2.53
N SER A 114 -1.86 -14.44 -3.05
CA SER A 114 -2.56 -13.22 -2.67
C SER A 114 -3.07 -12.42 -3.87
N HIS A 115 -3.81 -11.35 -3.57
CA HIS A 115 -4.36 -10.48 -4.61
C HIS A 115 -3.27 -9.73 -5.40
N GLN A 116 -2.06 -9.63 -4.85
CA GLN A 116 -0.87 -9.20 -5.58
C GLN A 116 0.37 -9.88 -4.97
N ASP A 117 0.93 -10.83 -5.70
CA ASP A 117 2.23 -11.40 -5.38
C ASP A 117 3.31 -10.74 -6.23
N LEU A 118 4.46 -10.45 -5.63
CA LEU A 118 5.67 -10.00 -6.33
C LEU A 118 6.77 -11.05 -6.13
N VAL A 119 7.33 -11.56 -7.22
CA VAL A 119 8.25 -12.71 -7.22
C VAL A 119 9.54 -12.36 -7.94
N ALA A 120 10.68 -12.67 -7.32
CA ALA A 120 11.99 -12.49 -7.94
C ALA A 120 13.02 -13.50 -7.42
N ASP A 121 14.06 -13.72 -8.21
CA ASP A 121 15.23 -14.53 -7.85
C ASP A 121 16.50 -13.67 -7.90
N PHE A 122 17.33 -13.79 -6.86
CA PHE A 122 18.60 -13.08 -6.76
C PHE A 122 19.60 -13.89 -5.92
N THR A 123 20.86 -13.46 -5.91
CA THR A 123 21.97 -14.22 -5.31
C THR A 123 23.07 -13.30 -4.85
N ASP A 124 23.89 -13.75 -3.89
CA ASP A 124 25.09 -13.03 -3.48
C ASP A 124 26.38 -13.58 -4.13
N ARG A 125 26.29 -14.62 -4.98
CA ARG A 125 27.44 -15.39 -5.48
C ARG A 125 28.43 -14.61 -6.35
N TYR A 126 28.09 -13.39 -6.75
CA TYR A 126 28.88 -12.59 -7.69
C TYR A 126 29.87 -11.68 -6.96
N THR A 127 31.03 -11.45 -7.58
CA THR A 127 32.00 -10.42 -7.16
C THR A 127 31.98 -9.18 -8.05
N THR A 128 31.31 -9.28 -9.20
CA THR A 128 31.11 -8.22 -10.19
C THR A 128 29.65 -8.25 -10.60
N VAL A 129 29.00 -7.10 -10.66
CA VAL A 129 27.57 -7.01 -11.00
C VAL A 129 27.33 -7.61 -12.39
N PRO A 130 26.43 -8.60 -12.54
CA PRO A 130 26.18 -9.28 -13.81
C PRO A 130 25.90 -8.33 -14.97
N GLY A 131 26.49 -8.61 -16.12
CA GLY A 131 26.36 -7.79 -17.33
C GLY A 131 27.13 -6.46 -17.31
N THR A 132 27.97 -6.21 -16.29
CA THR A 132 28.74 -4.98 -16.16
C THR A 132 30.21 -5.25 -15.78
N GLN A 133 31.02 -4.20 -15.67
CA GLN A 133 32.38 -4.24 -15.11
C GLN A 133 32.45 -3.64 -13.69
N ILE A 134 31.30 -3.41 -13.05
CA ILE A 134 31.22 -2.76 -11.74
C ILE A 134 31.51 -3.82 -10.66
N PRO A 135 32.59 -3.69 -9.87
CA PRO A 135 32.86 -4.61 -8.77
C PRO A 135 31.84 -4.43 -7.63
N ILE A 136 31.51 -5.51 -6.94
CA ILE A 136 30.73 -5.47 -5.70
C ILE A 136 31.72 -5.20 -4.56
N GLN A 137 31.55 -4.06 -3.90
CA GLN A 137 32.45 -3.58 -2.85
C GLN A 137 32.11 -4.23 -1.50
N GLY A 138 33.09 -4.28 -0.59
CA GLY A 138 32.85 -4.67 0.81
C GLY A 138 32.77 -6.17 1.09
N LEU A 139 33.08 -7.03 0.11
CA LEU A 139 33.12 -8.49 0.27
C LEU A 139 34.33 -8.96 1.11
N GLU A 140 34.28 -8.80 2.44
CA GLU A 140 35.41 -9.07 3.35
C GLU A 140 35.95 -10.50 3.23
N ASN A 141 35.05 -11.49 3.24
CA ASN A 141 35.39 -12.92 3.19
C ASN A 141 34.84 -13.61 1.93
N GLY A 142 34.54 -12.83 0.88
CA GLY A 142 33.89 -13.29 -0.33
C GLY A 142 32.38 -13.56 -0.15
N PRO A 143 31.69 -14.00 -1.21
CA PRO A 143 30.27 -14.29 -1.15
C PRO A 143 29.96 -15.57 -0.36
N ILE A 144 28.77 -15.63 0.24
CA ILE A 144 28.26 -16.83 0.92
C ILE A 144 28.03 -17.94 -0.11
N GLY A 145 27.48 -17.57 -1.28
CA GLY A 145 27.00 -18.48 -2.31
C GLY A 145 25.55 -18.91 -2.06
N VAL A 146 24.71 -17.96 -1.66
CA VAL A 146 23.27 -18.18 -1.44
C VAL A 146 22.47 -17.74 -2.65
N ASP A 147 21.63 -18.64 -3.16
CA ASP A 147 20.56 -18.28 -4.10
C ASP A 147 19.27 -18.05 -3.31
N VAL A 148 18.56 -16.98 -3.63
CA VAL A 148 17.37 -16.52 -2.92
C VAL A 148 16.19 -16.48 -3.88
N HIS A 149 15.15 -17.24 -3.56
CA HIS A 149 13.81 -17.05 -4.13
C HIS A 149 13.00 -16.17 -3.18
N PHE A 150 12.52 -15.04 -3.69
CA PHE A 150 11.79 -14.04 -2.93
C PHE A 150 10.35 -13.92 -3.44
N GLU A 151 9.41 -13.91 -2.49
CA GLU A 151 8.00 -13.64 -2.77
C GLU A 151 7.45 -12.64 -1.74
N ALA A 152 6.73 -11.62 -2.21
CA ALA A 152 5.94 -10.73 -1.37
C ALA A 152 4.44 -10.92 -1.61
N TYR A 153 3.63 -10.97 -0.55
CA TYR A 153 2.19 -11.20 -0.62
C TYR A 153 1.39 -10.05 -0.02
N ASN A 154 0.41 -9.55 -0.78
CA ASN A 154 -0.42 -8.40 -0.44
C ASN A 154 -1.90 -8.70 -0.70
N TRP A 155 -2.72 -8.54 0.34
CA TRP A 155 -4.17 -8.75 0.27
C TRP A 155 -4.92 -7.43 0.38
N ASN A 156 -6.17 -7.43 -0.07
CA ASN A 156 -7.06 -6.28 0.07
C ASN A 156 -8.23 -6.54 1.04
N TYR A 157 -8.34 -7.75 1.63
CA TYR A 157 -9.35 -8.07 2.62
C TYR A 157 -9.31 -7.08 3.79
N SER A 158 -10.48 -6.80 4.38
CA SER A 158 -10.60 -5.84 5.50
C SER A 158 -9.71 -6.19 6.71
N PHE A 159 -9.42 -7.48 6.92
CA PHE A 159 -8.54 -7.99 7.98
C PHE A 159 -7.09 -8.27 7.54
N ALA A 160 -6.73 -7.98 6.28
CA ALA A 160 -5.39 -8.27 5.74
C ALA A 160 -4.80 -7.13 4.87
N ASN A 161 -5.48 -5.99 4.78
CA ASN A 161 -5.06 -4.86 3.93
C ASN A 161 -4.05 -3.91 4.61
N PHE A 162 -3.46 -4.31 5.73
CA PHE A 162 -2.58 -3.49 6.56
C PHE A 162 -1.23 -4.17 6.85
N PHE A 163 -0.91 -5.25 6.16
CA PHE A 163 0.43 -5.84 6.19
C PHE A 163 0.88 -6.36 4.83
N LEU A 164 2.19 -6.43 4.65
CA LEU A 164 2.87 -7.02 3.51
C LEU A 164 3.77 -8.15 4.02
N VAL A 165 3.60 -9.36 3.49
CA VAL A 165 4.44 -10.52 3.89
C VAL A 165 5.58 -10.68 2.92
N TYR A 166 6.80 -10.83 3.42
CA TYR A 166 7.97 -11.22 2.65
C TYR A 166 8.38 -12.64 3.01
N THR A 167 8.55 -13.49 2.02
CA THR A 167 9.11 -14.83 2.20
C THR A 167 10.37 -14.99 1.37
N PHE A 168 11.37 -15.63 1.97
CA PHE A 168 12.66 -15.91 1.36
C PHE A 168 12.94 -17.39 1.46
N THR A 169 13.17 -18.05 0.33
CA THR A 169 13.74 -19.41 0.30
C THR A 169 15.21 -19.29 -0.07
N LEU A 170 16.09 -19.59 0.89
CA LEU A 170 17.54 -19.47 0.77
C LEU A 170 18.12 -20.85 0.51
N ARG A 171 18.78 -21.03 -0.62
CA ARG A 171 19.47 -22.27 -1.00
C ARG A 171 20.97 -22.11 -0.87
N ASN A 172 21.63 -23.08 -0.22
CA ASN A 172 23.08 -23.17 -0.25
C ASN A 172 23.54 -23.66 -1.63
N SER A 173 23.99 -22.74 -2.48
CA SER A 173 24.56 -23.01 -3.79
C SER A 173 26.09 -22.94 -3.80
N SER A 174 26.70 -22.85 -2.61
CA SER A 174 28.15 -22.92 -2.43
C SER A 174 28.63 -24.37 -2.34
N PRO A 175 29.92 -24.66 -2.61
CA PRO A 175 30.45 -26.02 -2.50
C PRO A 175 30.61 -26.48 -1.04
N ASP A 176 30.52 -25.57 -0.07
CA ASP A 176 30.83 -25.82 1.34
C ASP A 176 29.56 -25.87 2.21
N PRO A 177 29.53 -26.73 3.24
CA PRO A 177 28.47 -26.68 4.24
C PRO A 177 28.52 -25.38 5.05
N TRP A 178 27.35 -24.92 5.49
CA TRP A 178 27.21 -23.81 6.43
C TRP A 178 26.96 -24.36 7.83
N ASP A 179 27.90 -24.15 8.75
CA ASP A 179 27.81 -24.72 10.10
C ASP A 179 26.67 -24.07 10.89
N THR A 180 26.54 -22.75 10.77
CA THR A 180 25.54 -21.97 11.48
C THR A 180 25.07 -20.82 10.61
N VAL A 181 23.75 -20.65 10.52
CA VAL A 181 23.11 -19.62 9.73
C VAL A 181 22.16 -18.82 10.59
N TYR A 182 22.18 -17.50 10.44
CA TYR A 182 21.13 -16.58 10.88
C TYR A 182 20.60 -15.82 9.67
N VAL A 183 19.29 -15.64 9.61
CA VAL A 183 18.63 -14.84 8.57
C VAL A 183 17.86 -13.72 9.24
N GLY A 184 18.05 -12.50 8.79
CA GLY A 184 17.34 -11.35 9.31
C GLY A 184 16.86 -10.41 8.22
N TYR A 185 15.97 -9.50 8.60
CA TYR A 185 15.54 -8.42 7.76
C TYR A 185 15.81 -7.10 8.48
N TRP A 186 16.57 -6.23 7.86
CA TRP A 186 16.92 -4.91 8.39
C TRP A 186 16.03 -3.85 7.75
N VAL A 187 15.58 -2.87 8.53
CA VAL A 187 14.81 -1.72 8.04
C VAL A 187 15.28 -0.46 8.75
N ASP A 188 15.38 0.64 8.02
CA ASP A 188 15.44 2.01 8.53
C ASP A 188 14.05 2.65 8.40
N PRO A 189 13.21 2.59 9.46
CA PRO A 189 11.89 3.19 9.43
C PRO A 189 12.03 4.72 9.53
N VAL A 190 11.20 5.43 8.80
CA VAL A 190 11.12 6.89 8.85
C VAL A 190 9.66 7.28 8.71
N ILE A 191 9.04 7.61 9.84
CA ILE A 191 7.61 7.96 9.86
C ILE A 191 7.46 9.48 9.78
N ARG A 192 7.08 9.98 8.61
CA ARG A 192 6.93 11.43 8.32
C ARG A 192 5.80 11.70 7.33
N ASN A 193 5.09 12.81 7.52
CA ASN A 193 4.11 13.27 6.54
C ASN A 193 4.80 14.14 5.49
N THR A 194 4.99 13.59 4.29
CA THR A 194 5.75 14.25 3.20
C THR A 194 5.01 15.39 2.52
N ALA A 195 3.70 15.54 2.75
CA ALA A 195 2.95 16.71 2.31
C ALA A 195 3.20 17.94 3.21
N ILE A 196 3.53 17.70 4.49
CA ILE A 196 3.84 18.75 5.48
C ILE A 196 5.34 19.02 5.53
N THR A 197 6.13 17.96 5.65
CA THR A 197 7.59 18.01 5.70
C THR A 197 8.13 17.25 4.48
N PRO A 198 8.49 17.93 3.38
CA PRO A 198 9.02 17.26 2.19
C PRO A 198 10.24 16.39 2.51
N ALA A 199 10.37 15.27 1.80
CA ALA A 199 11.46 14.32 2.02
C ALA A 199 12.84 15.00 1.96
N GLY A 200 13.67 14.74 2.96
CA GLY A 200 15.02 15.31 3.09
C GLY A 200 15.09 16.79 3.51
N SER A 201 13.96 17.45 3.75
CA SER A 201 13.95 18.83 4.24
C SER A 201 14.56 18.95 5.64
N GLY A 202 15.41 19.97 5.86
CA GLY A 202 16.10 20.14 7.13
C GLY A 202 17.21 19.12 7.44
N GLY A 203 17.60 18.29 6.46
CA GLY A 203 18.69 17.31 6.60
C GLY A 203 18.38 16.26 7.67
N THR A 204 19.28 16.07 8.65
CA THR A 204 19.10 15.10 9.74
C THR A 204 17.80 15.27 10.54
N GLN A 205 17.24 16.50 10.58
CA GLN A 205 15.96 16.77 11.26
C GLN A 205 14.77 16.07 10.62
N PHE A 206 14.87 15.64 9.36
CA PHE A 206 13.86 14.82 8.73
C PHE A 206 13.77 13.43 9.39
N TYR A 207 14.94 12.84 9.68
CA TYR A 207 15.08 11.42 10.04
C TYR A 207 15.12 11.17 11.55
N ASN A 208 15.53 12.14 12.36
CA ASN A 208 15.82 11.92 13.79
C ASN A 208 14.63 12.06 14.75
N LYS A 209 13.43 11.69 14.29
CA LYS A 209 12.16 11.93 15.00
C LYS A 209 11.48 10.66 15.50
N GLY A 210 11.90 9.49 15.03
CA GLY A 210 11.30 8.21 15.36
C GLY A 210 11.57 7.76 16.79
N GLY A 211 10.61 7.03 17.36
CA GLY A 211 10.77 6.24 18.58
C GLY A 211 10.52 4.76 18.28
N ASN A 212 11.42 3.89 18.73
CA ASN A 212 11.36 2.45 18.44
C ASN A 212 10.91 1.63 19.65
N GLY A 213 10.45 0.41 19.39
CA GLY A 213 10.19 -0.57 20.43
C GLY A 213 10.19 -2.01 19.90
N TYR A 214 10.03 -2.95 20.82
CA TYR A 214 9.96 -4.38 20.53
C TYR A 214 8.91 -5.05 21.45
N LEU A 215 8.07 -5.90 20.87
CA LEU A 215 7.07 -6.69 21.57
C LEU A 215 7.47 -8.17 21.50
N ASP A 216 8.15 -8.65 22.54
CA ASP A 216 8.69 -10.01 22.65
C ASP A 216 7.65 -11.09 22.36
N THR A 217 6.43 -10.92 22.88
CA THR A 217 5.33 -11.90 22.72
C THR A 217 4.85 -12.05 21.28
N LEU A 218 5.19 -11.10 20.41
CA LEU A 218 4.80 -11.09 19.00
C LEU A 218 6.00 -11.20 18.05
N PHE A 219 7.23 -11.17 18.56
CA PHE A 219 8.45 -11.08 17.76
C PHE A 219 8.41 -9.90 16.77
N LEU A 220 7.94 -8.74 17.26
CA LEU A 220 7.63 -7.55 16.48
C LEU A 220 8.48 -6.36 16.93
N ALA A 221 9.38 -5.88 16.07
CA ALA A 221 9.97 -4.54 16.21
C ALA A 221 9.00 -3.50 15.63
N TYR A 222 9.02 -2.27 16.15
CA TYR A 222 8.20 -1.20 15.61
C TYR A 222 8.84 0.17 15.75
N GLU A 223 8.35 1.13 14.96
CA GLU A 223 8.61 2.55 15.07
C GLU A 223 7.30 3.36 15.03
N PHE A 224 7.31 4.52 15.66
CA PHE A 224 6.31 5.58 15.55
C PHE A 224 7.00 6.95 15.46
N ASP A 225 6.31 7.96 14.96
CA ASP A 225 6.80 9.33 15.03
C ASP A 225 6.68 9.89 16.47
N ALA A 226 7.80 10.13 17.14
CA ALA A 226 7.77 10.65 18.50
C ALA A 226 7.63 12.19 18.54
N THR A 227 8.23 12.93 17.59
CA THR A 227 8.36 14.41 17.68
C THR A 227 8.43 15.15 16.32
N GLY A 228 8.20 14.47 15.20
CA GLY A 228 8.33 14.99 13.84
C GLY A 228 7.15 15.86 13.44
N ASP A 229 6.07 15.22 13.01
CA ASP A 229 4.84 15.84 12.53
C ASP A 229 3.67 15.48 13.47
N VAL A 230 3.83 15.75 14.77
CA VAL A 230 2.87 15.37 15.83
C VAL A 230 1.44 15.82 15.48
N GLY A 231 0.48 14.90 15.56
CA GLY A 231 -0.92 15.11 15.17
C GLY A 231 -1.23 14.80 13.70
N PHE A 232 -0.22 14.51 12.88
CA PHE A 232 -0.35 14.17 11.46
C PHE A 232 0.15 12.77 11.11
N THR A 233 0.87 12.12 12.03
CA THR A 233 1.64 10.88 11.86
C THR A 233 1.35 9.88 12.99
N ASP A 234 0.09 9.85 13.45
CA ASP A 234 -0.37 8.94 14.52
C ASP A 234 -0.54 7.50 13.98
N THR A 235 0.56 6.93 13.50
CA THR A 235 0.69 5.59 12.93
C THR A 235 1.91 4.85 13.47
N TYR A 236 1.93 3.54 13.25
CA TYR A 236 3.04 2.64 13.53
C TYR A 236 3.48 1.93 12.26
N PHE A 237 4.77 1.68 12.15
CA PHE A 237 5.36 0.66 11.30
C PHE A 237 5.89 -0.47 12.17
N GLY A 238 5.69 -1.72 11.77
CA GLY A 238 6.17 -2.90 12.47
C GLY A 238 6.89 -3.88 11.54
N LEU A 239 7.97 -4.50 12.03
CA LEU A 239 8.68 -5.62 11.40
C LEU A 239 8.52 -6.85 12.29
N LYS A 240 7.85 -7.88 11.77
CA LYS A 240 7.51 -9.11 12.49
C LYS A 240 8.20 -10.31 11.87
N PHE A 241 8.72 -11.21 12.70
CA PHE A 241 9.03 -12.59 12.27
C PHE A 241 7.77 -13.46 12.36
N LEU A 242 7.45 -14.18 11.28
CA LEU A 242 6.26 -15.04 11.21
C LEU A 242 6.57 -16.52 11.46
N GLY A 243 7.72 -16.99 10.97
CA GLY A 243 8.12 -18.39 11.03
C GLY A 243 9.15 -18.75 9.98
N SER A 244 9.70 -19.95 10.10
CA SER A 244 10.62 -20.53 9.12
C SER A 244 10.51 -22.04 9.04
N GLU A 245 11.00 -22.59 7.94
CA GLU A 245 11.00 -24.03 7.66
C GLU A 245 12.38 -24.47 7.19
N TYR A 246 12.88 -25.57 7.74
CA TYR A 246 14.16 -26.14 7.36
C TYR A 246 14.13 -27.67 7.53
N ARG A 247 14.49 -28.41 6.48
CA ARG A 247 14.44 -29.89 6.44
C ARG A 247 13.08 -30.50 6.85
N GLY A 248 12.00 -29.86 6.43
CA GLY A 248 10.63 -30.30 6.73
C GLY A 248 10.17 -30.04 8.17
N GLU A 249 10.98 -29.36 8.98
CA GLU A 249 10.61 -28.94 10.33
C GLU A 249 10.24 -27.47 10.37
N PHE A 250 9.20 -27.14 11.15
CA PHE A 250 8.82 -25.77 11.45
C PHE A 250 9.65 -25.19 12.60
N TYR A 251 10.16 -23.99 12.38
CA TYR A 251 11.00 -23.24 13.30
C TYR A 251 10.32 -21.93 13.71
N HIS A 252 9.92 -21.88 14.97
CA HIS A 252 9.45 -20.68 15.63
C HIS A 252 9.60 -20.84 17.15
N PRO A 253 10.01 -19.81 17.93
CA PRO A 253 10.18 -19.97 19.38
C PRO A 253 8.85 -20.25 20.11
N GLY A 254 7.74 -19.88 19.49
CA GLY A 254 6.38 -20.16 19.96
C GLY A 254 5.77 -21.48 19.47
N ARG A 255 6.50 -22.31 18.70
CA ARG A 255 6.02 -23.63 18.23
C ARG A 255 5.61 -24.49 19.43
N ARG A 256 4.49 -25.20 19.30
CA ARG A 256 3.94 -26.09 20.34
C ARG A 256 3.92 -27.55 19.86
N PRO A 257 3.97 -28.55 20.77
CA PRO A 257 4.20 -28.41 22.22
C PRO A 257 5.67 -28.11 22.57
N THR A 258 6.60 -28.34 21.65
CA THR A 258 8.04 -28.21 21.89
C THR A 258 8.66 -27.21 20.91
N PRO A 259 9.29 -26.12 21.39
CA PRO A 259 10.02 -25.22 20.52
C PRO A 259 11.33 -25.84 20.03
N PRO A 260 11.84 -25.47 18.85
CA PRO A 260 13.11 -25.99 18.35
C PRO A 260 14.26 -25.63 19.29
N VAL A 261 15.06 -26.62 19.68
CA VAL A 261 16.15 -26.46 20.65
C VAL A 261 17.19 -25.46 20.13
N GLY A 262 17.48 -24.44 20.94
CA GLY A 262 18.51 -23.44 20.64
C GLY A 262 18.10 -22.37 19.63
N PHE A 263 16.96 -22.52 18.94
CA PHE A 263 16.44 -21.53 18.00
C PHE A 263 15.92 -20.30 18.73
N LYS A 264 16.24 -19.12 18.19
CA LYS A 264 15.91 -17.82 18.75
C LYS A 264 15.51 -16.86 17.65
N VAL A 265 14.71 -15.87 18.06
CA VAL A 265 14.49 -14.66 17.30
C VAL A 265 15.15 -13.51 18.05
N ASN A 266 16.01 -12.77 17.36
CA ASN A 266 16.82 -11.71 17.92
C ASN A 266 16.37 -10.35 17.39
N PHE A 267 16.12 -9.43 18.32
CA PHE A 267 15.93 -8.02 18.03
C PHE A 267 17.20 -7.20 18.25
N GLN A 268 17.52 -6.34 17.28
CA GLN A 268 18.55 -5.32 17.35
C GLN A 268 18.05 -3.98 16.81
N SER A 269 18.72 -2.92 17.24
CA SER A 269 18.56 -1.57 16.73
C SER A 269 19.89 -0.83 16.84
N TRP A 270 20.14 0.11 15.92
CA TRP A 270 21.28 1.01 16.01
C TRP A 270 20.96 2.40 15.47
N THR A 271 21.65 3.39 16.01
CA THR A 271 21.58 4.78 15.53
C THR A 271 22.35 4.90 14.23
N PHE A 272 21.73 5.54 13.23
CA PHE A 272 22.29 5.71 11.90
C PHE A 272 23.73 6.28 11.97
N ARG A 273 24.69 5.47 11.48
CA ARG A 273 26.12 5.78 11.41
C ARG A 273 26.75 6.28 12.72
N ASP A 274 26.27 5.80 13.86
CA ASP A 274 26.91 6.00 15.15
C ASP A 274 27.81 4.80 15.48
N TYR A 275 29.11 5.03 15.68
CA TYR A 275 30.08 3.97 15.96
C TYR A 275 30.59 3.98 17.41
N THR A 276 30.11 4.90 18.25
CA THR A 276 30.64 5.09 19.62
C THR A 276 29.58 4.98 20.70
N GLY A 277 28.31 5.25 20.38
CA GLY A 277 27.21 5.25 21.34
C GLY A 277 26.77 3.87 21.83
N GLN A 278 25.66 3.83 22.57
CA GLN A 278 25.07 2.57 23.07
C GLN A 278 24.53 1.70 21.92
N PHE A 279 24.06 2.33 20.86
CA PHE A 279 23.36 1.74 19.72
C PHE A 279 24.25 1.79 18.48
N ARG A 280 25.40 1.12 18.53
CA ARG A 280 26.42 1.22 17.47
C ARG A 280 26.02 0.53 16.18
N SER A 281 26.26 1.18 15.05
CA SER A 281 26.23 0.60 13.70
C SER A 281 27.32 -0.47 13.55
N PRO A 282 27.02 -1.59 12.88
CA PRO A 282 28.02 -2.60 12.55
C PRO A 282 28.93 -2.10 11.41
N GLN A 283 30.23 -2.42 11.47
CA GLN A 283 31.20 -1.96 10.46
C GLN A 283 31.73 -3.06 9.55
N ASN A 284 31.68 -4.32 10.01
CA ASN A 284 32.28 -5.47 9.34
C ASN A 284 31.42 -6.73 9.58
N ASP A 285 31.79 -7.85 8.98
CA ASP A 285 31.02 -9.10 9.08
C ASP A 285 30.94 -9.64 10.51
N ALA A 286 31.99 -9.44 11.31
CA ALA A 286 31.97 -9.85 12.72
C ALA A 286 30.93 -9.05 13.51
N ASP A 287 30.86 -7.73 13.33
CA ASP A 287 29.85 -6.87 13.96
C ASP A 287 28.44 -7.21 13.47
N ARG A 288 28.26 -7.39 12.15
CA ARG A 288 26.96 -7.77 11.56
C ARG A 288 26.48 -9.12 12.06
N TRP A 289 27.39 -10.09 12.20
CA TRP A 289 27.09 -11.38 12.80
C TRP A 289 26.62 -11.25 14.25
N LEU A 290 27.23 -10.37 15.05
CA LEU A 290 26.75 -10.09 16.40
C LEU A 290 25.36 -9.48 16.39
N LYS A 291 25.03 -8.63 15.41
CA LYS A 291 23.65 -8.12 15.25
C LYS A 291 22.65 -9.23 14.90
N LEU A 292 23.04 -10.21 14.08
CA LEU A 292 22.16 -11.33 13.74
C LEU A 292 22.03 -12.37 14.86
N SER A 293 23.09 -12.62 15.63
CA SER A 293 23.17 -13.74 16.57
C SER A 293 22.86 -13.38 18.03
N GLN A 294 22.81 -12.10 18.37
CA GLN A 294 22.52 -11.61 19.72
C GLN A 294 21.30 -10.70 19.72
N SER A 295 20.60 -10.62 20.85
CA SER A 295 19.48 -9.69 21.00
C SER A 295 19.72 -8.67 22.10
N LEU A 296 19.29 -7.42 21.85
CA LEU A 296 19.25 -6.36 22.86
C LEU A 296 18.37 -6.74 24.08
N THR A 297 17.36 -7.57 23.87
CA THR A 297 16.46 -8.06 24.94
C THR A 297 17.17 -8.90 25.98
N SER A 298 18.31 -9.49 25.62
CA SER A 298 19.13 -10.30 26.53
C SER A 298 20.01 -9.46 27.45
N ARG A 299 20.04 -8.13 27.27
CA ARG A 299 20.85 -7.25 28.12
C ARG A 299 20.21 -7.10 29.51
N PRO A 300 21.01 -7.13 30.61
CA PRO A 300 20.49 -6.92 31.96
C PRO A 300 19.79 -5.56 32.17
N ASP A 301 20.14 -4.55 31.35
CA ASP A 301 19.61 -3.18 31.40
C ASP A 301 18.49 -2.93 30.37
N TRP A 302 17.91 -3.98 29.77
CA TRP A 302 16.87 -3.90 28.75
C TRP A 302 15.70 -2.99 29.18
N ALA A 303 15.06 -3.30 30.31
CA ALA A 303 13.88 -2.57 30.79
C ALA A 303 14.21 -1.17 31.31
N THR A 304 15.39 -0.97 31.92
CA THR A 304 15.73 0.25 32.66
C THR A 304 16.46 1.30 31.83
N LEU A 305 17.24 0.89 30.82
CA LEU A 305 18.04 1.80 29.99
C LEU A 305 17.69 1.68 28.50
N VAL A 306 17.64 0.45 27.97
CA VAL A 306 17.48 0.24 26.52
C VAL A 306 16.09 0.66 26.04
N VAL A 307 15.01 0.20 26.68
CA VAL A 307 13.63 0.54 26.29
C VAL A 307 13.36 2.05 26.35
N PRO A 308 13.69 2.78 27.44
CA PRO A 308 13.53 4.23 27.45
C PRO A 308 14.33 4.94 26.35
N ALA A 309 15.57 4.47 26.07
CA ALA A 309 16.42 5.07 25.05
C ALA A 309 15.93 4.79 23.62
N LEU A 310 15.35 3.61 23.35
CA LEU A 310 14.74 3.28 22.05
C LEU A 310 13.52 4.16 21.76
N ARG A 311 12.67 4.40 22.78
CA ARG A 311 11.46 5.22 22.64
C ARG A 311 11.75 6.71 22.50
N ALA A 312 12.91 7.18 22.98
CA ALA A 312 13.32 8.56 22.83
C ALA A 312 13.55 8.89 21.33
N PRO A 313 13.20 10.11 20.87
CA PRO A 313 13.38 10.52 19.48
C PRO A 313 14.80 10.26 18.98
N GLY A 314 14.94 9.64 17.81
CA GLY A 314 16.22 9.32 17.21
C GLY A 314 16.08 8.94 15.73
N ASN A 315 17.24 8.69 15.11
CA ASN A 315 17.34 8.10 13.78
C ASN A 315 17.90 6.70 13.96
N ARG A 316 17.03 5.69 14.11
CA ARG A 316 17.45 4.33 14.43
C ARG A 316 16.76 3.33 13.53
N SER A 317 17.55 2.37 13.08
CA SER A 317 17.06 1.22 12.35
C SER A 317 16.65 0.08 13.28
N VAL A 318 15.93 -0.90 12.74
CA VAL A 318 15.55 -2.14 13.41
C VAL A 318 15.99 -3.36 12.59
N LEU A 319 16.36 -4.42 13.28
CA LEU A 319 16.67 -5.73 12.70
C LEU A 319 15.99 -6.81 13.51
N ILE A 320 15.21 -7.65 12.83
CA ILE A 320 14.73 -8.93 13.38
C ILE A 320 15.45 -10.04 12.63
N SER A 321 16.00 -10.99 13.37
CA SER A 321 16.69 -12.15 12.80
C SER A 321 16.34 -13.44 13.52
N ALA A 322 16.46 -14.56 12.81
CA ALA A 322 16.08 -15.88 13.29
C ALA A 322 17.20 -16.90 13.02
N GLY A 323 17.44 -17.77 13.99
CA GLY A 323 18.48 -18.80 13.94
C GLY A 323 18.87 -19.26 15.35
N PRO A 324 19.90 -20.10 15.51
CA PRO A 324 20.72 -20.65 14.45
C PRO A 324 20.01 -21.77 13.68
N TYR A 325 20.16 -21.80 12.36
CA TYR A 325 20.00 -23.03 11.57
C TYR A 325 21.36 -23.71 11.47
N VAL A 326 21.43 -25.01 11.77
CA VAL A 326 22.71 -25.73 11.90
C VAL A 326 22.89 -26.70 10.75
N GLY A 327 24.10 -26.70 10.19
CA GLY A 327 24.56 -27.71 9.22
C GLY A 327 23.81 -27.72 7.89
N VAL A 328 23.62 -26.56 7.28
CA VAL A 328 22.97 -26.40 5.95
C VAL A 328 23.94 -26.88 4.87
N GLN A 329 23.65 -28.03 4.27
CA GLN A 329 24.52 -28.66 3.27
C GLN A 329 24.38 -27.98 1.90
N PRO A 330 25.36 -28.13 0.99
CA PRO A 330 25.18 -27.77 -0.41
C PRO A 330 23.91 -28.41 -0.99
N GLY A 331 23.03 -27.57 -1.55
CA GLY A 331 21.73 -27.97 -2.10
C GLY A 331 20.56 -27.90 -1.11
N ASP A 332 20.80 -27.80 0.20
CA ASP A 332 19.74 -27.60 1.19
C ASP A 332 19.12 -26.20 1.03
N SER A 333 17.82 -26.11 1.34
CA SER A 333 17.08 -24.85 1.39
C SER A 333 16.45 -24.64 2.77
N LEU A 334 16.37 -23.38 3.18
CA LEU A 334 15.57 -22.95 4.33
C LEU A 334 14.65 -21.78 3.92
N LYS A 335 13.42 -21.77 4.40
CA LYS A 335 12.42 -20.73 4.12
C LYS A 335 12.20 -19.86 5.36
N VAL A 336 12.14 -18.55 5.21
CA VAL A 336 11.93 -17.58 6.31
C VAL A 336 10.87 -16.57 5.89
N ALA A 337 9.95 -16.24 6.79
CA ALA A 337 8.89 -15.26 6.54
C ALA A 337 8.91 -14.11 7.55
N PHE A 338 8.77 -12.90 7.02
CA PHE A 338 8.61 -11.65 7.77
C PHE A 338 7.33 -10.94 7.34
N ALA A 339 6.77 -10.09 8.20
CA ALA A 339 5.69 -9.18 7.84
C ALA A 339 6.05 -7.73 8.19
N PHE A 340 5.73 -6.82 7.28
CA PHE A 340 5.64 -5.40 7.53
C PHE A 340 4.21 -5.06 7.92
N VAL A 341 4.00 -4.58 9.13
CA VAL A 341 2.67 -4.33 9.70
C VAL A 341 2.47 -2.84 9.87
N PHE A 342 1.37 -2.32 9.35
CA PHE A 342 0.97 -0.94 9.51
C PHE A 342 -0.22 -0.85 10.44
N ALA A 343 -0.28 0.21 11.24
CA ALA A 343 -1.39 0.43 12.17
C ALA A 343 -1.54 1.90 12.50
N ARG A 344 -2.75 2.32 12.84
CA ARG A 344 -2.97 3.60 13.51
C ARG A 344 -2.69 3.50 15.00
N LYS A 345 -2.44 4.66 15.61
CA LYS A 345 -2.46 4.78 17.07
C LYS A 345 -3.89 4.98 17.53
N VAL A 346 -4.30 4.23 18.54
CA VAL A 346 -5.59 4.45 19.21
C VAL A 346 -5.47 5.67 20.13
N ALA A 347 -6.35 6.65 19.97
CA ALA A 347 -6.32 7.87 20.77
C ALA A 347 -6.69 7.59 22.23
N ASP A 348 -5.84 8.05 23.15
CA ASP A 348 -6.01 7.92 24.60
C ASP A 348 -5.84 9.25 25.35
N GLY A 349 -5.70 10.36 24.61
CA GLY A 349 -5.47 11.70 25.14
C GLY A 349 -4.00 11.99 25.51
N ASN A 350 -3.11 11.01 25.46
CA ASN A 350 -1.67 11.22 25.65
C ASN A 350 -0.99 11.64 24.34
N PRO A 351 0.17 12.32 24.39
CA PRO A 351 0.93 12.65 23.19
C PRO A 351 1.38 11.39 22.44
N ASN A 352 1.64 11.54 21.14
CA ASN A 352 2.13 10.47 20.25
C ASN A 352 3.41 9.79 20.83
N SER A 353 4.27 10.57 21.50
CA SER A 353 5.50 10.10 22.16
C SER A 353 5.29 9.18 23.37
N ALA A 354 4.09 9.11 23.93
CA ALA A 354 3.82 8.31 25.12
C ALA A 354 3.90 6.80 24.87
N ASP A 355 3.58 6.36 23.64
CA ASP A 355 3.60 4.97 23.22
C ASP A 355 2.93 4.04 24.24
N THR A 356 1.68 4.34 24.59
CA THR A 356 0.95 3.59 25.63
C THR A 356 0.51 2.21 25.12
N PRO A 357 0.15 1.27 26.01
CA PRO A 357 -0.45 0.00 25.60
C PRO A 357 -1.72 0.17 24.76
N LEU A 358 -2.57 1.14 25.12
CA LEU A 358 -3.80 1.45 24.38
C LEU A 358 -3.48 1.94 22.97
N GLN A 359 -2.53 2.88 22.83
CA GLN A 359 -2.11 3.38 21.50
C GLN A 359 -1.69 2.24 20.56
N LYS A 360 -1.05 1.19 21.08
CA LYS A 360 -0.56 0.02 20.32
C LYS A 360 -1.61 -1.04 19.99
N GLU A 361 -2.84 -0.91 20.47
CA GLU A 361 -3.83 -1.99 20.34
C GLU A 361 -4.06 -2.44 18.90
N GLU A 362 -4.14 -1.49 17.96
CA GLU A 362 -4.28 -1.81 16.53
C GLU A 362 -3.02 -2.46 15.94
N LEU A 363 -1.82 -2.02 16.31
CA LEU A 363 -0.57 -2.67 15.90
C LEU A 363 -0.51 -4.13 16.35
N ILE A 364 -0.89 -4.39 17.60
CA ILE A 364 -0.93 -5.74 18.18
C ILE A 364 -1.92 -6.62 17.43
N ARG A 365 -3.15 -6.11 17.22
CA ARG A 365 -4.21 -6.82 16.49
C ARG A 365 -3.80 -7.11 15.05
N ASN A 366 -3.21 -6.14 14.36
CA ASN A 366 -2.78 -6.28 12.97
C ASN A 366 -1.62 -7.28 12.85
N ALA A 367 -0.69 -7.29 13.81
CA ALA A 367 0.40 -8.26 13.89
C ALA A 367 -0.10 -9.69 14.18
N GLN A 368 -1.19 -9.84 14.95
CA GLN A 368 -1.86 -11.13 15.17
C GLN A 368 -2.55 -11.62 13.90
N TRP A 369 -3.20 -10.74 13.13
CA TRP A 369 -3.76 -11.08 11.82
C TRP A 369 -2.69 -11.51 10.82
N ALA A 370 -1.54 -10.82 10.78
CA ALA A 370 -0.41 -11.25 9.96
C ALA A 370 0.09 -12.65 10.36
N GLN A 371 0.13 -12.96 11.66
CA GLN A 371 0.46 -14.30 12.15
C GLN A 371 -0.60 -15.33 11.73
N ALA A 372 -1.88 -15.04 11.92
CA ALA A 372 -2.97 -15.94 11.54
C ALA A 372 -2.97 -16.23 10.03
N ALA A 373 -2.72 -15.20 9.21
CA ALA A 373 -2.54 -15.37 7.77
C ALA A 373 -1.37 -16.30 7.45
N TYR A 374 -0.21 -16.11 8.08
CA TYR A 374 0.92 -17.03 7.91
C TYR A 374 0.56 -18.46 8.33
N ASN A 375 -0.07 -18.63 9.49
CA ASN A 375 -0.40 -19.95 10.02
C ASN A 375 -1.25 -20.75 9.02
N GLY A 376 -2.20 -20.09 8.36
CA GLY A 376 -3.12 -20.73 7.42
C GLY A 376 -3.89 -21.84 8.12
N GLU A 377 -3.68 -23.07 7.68
CA GLU A 377 -4.33 -24.27 8.22
C GLU A 377 -3.78 -24.75 9.58
N ASP A 378 -2.58 -24.33 9.97
CA ASP A 378 -1.88 -24.77 11.19
C ASP A 378 -2.45 -24.10 12.45
N GLN A 379 -3.60 -24.61 12.91
CA GLN A 379 -4.38 -23.99 13.99
C GLN A 379 -3.67 -24.11 15.34
N ASN A 380 -2.96 -25.21 15.57
CA ASN A 380 -2.26 -25.45 16.82
C ASN A 380 -0.79 -24.99 16.82
N PHE A 381 -0.30 -24.52 15.66
CA PHE A 381 1.02 -23.94 15.47
C PHE A 381 2.17 -24.92 15.76
N ASN A 382 1.99 -26.18 15.39
CA ASN A 382 2.99 -27.25 15.52
C ASN A 382 3.79 -27.48 14.22
N GLY A 383 3.32 -26.94 13.09
CA GLY A 383 3.92 -27.08 11.77
C GLY A 383 3.65 -28.41 11.06
N GLN A 384 2.59 -29.13 11.45
CA GLN A 384 2.16 -30.40 10.87
C GLN A 384 0.69 -30.27 10.44
N LEU A 385 0.28 -31.08 9.47
CA LEU A 385 -1.13 -31.16 9.07
C LEU A 385 -1.86 -32.15 9.99
N ASP A 386 -2.71 -31.67 10.89
CA ASP A 386 -3.49 -32.51 11.79
C ASP A 386 -4.91 -32.84 11.25
N PRO A 387 -5.57 -33.91 11.76
CA PRO A 387 -6.94 -34.23 11.37
C PRO A 387 -7.90 -33.04 11.59
N GLY A 388 -8.50 -32.56 10.49
CA GLY A 388 -9.42 -31.43 10.50
C GLY A 388 -8.80 -30.08 10.12
N GLU A 389 -7.47 -30.01 9.96
CA GLU A 389 -6.78 -28.81 9.49
C GLU A 389 -6.70 -28.71 7.96
N ASP A 390 -6.83 -29.82 7.21
CA ASP A 390 -6.85 -29.83 5.74
C ASP A 390 -8.19 -29.26 5.21
N LEU A 391 -8.28 -27.93 5.17
CA LEU A 391 -9.50 -27.19 4.85
C LEU A 391 -9.84 -27.33 3.36
N ASN A 392 -8.84 -27.47 2.51
CA ASN A 392 -9.03 -27.63 1.07
C ASN A 392 -8.87 -29.08 0.57
N GLY A 393 -8.54 -30.05 1.43
CA GLY A 393 -8.50 -31.47 1.09
C GLY A 393 -7.36 -31.86 0.15
N ASN A 394 -6.25 -31.12 0.14
CA ASN A 394 -5.11 -31.39 -0.76
C ASN A 394 -4.01 -32.26 -0.11
N GLY A 395 -4.15 -32.59 1.18
CA GLY A 395 -3.20 -33.40 1.94
C GLY A 395 -1.88 -32.70 2.28
N ARG A 396 -1.83 -31.36 2.28
CA ARG A 396 -0.68 -30.54 2.64
C ARG A 396 -1.11 -29.47 3.64
N LEU A 397 -0.17 -29.05 4.49
CA LEU A 397 -0.37 -27.91 5.39
C LEU A 397 -0.17 -26.61 4.60
N ASP A 398 -1.25 -25.90 4.30
CA ASP A 398 -1.17 -24.66 3.55
C ASP A 398 -1.01 -23.43 4.48
N ARG A 399 0.10 -22.72 4.27
CA ARG A 399 0.31 -21.35 4.79
C ARG A 399 -0.48 -20.38 3.92
N PHE A 400 -0.95 -19.27 4.49
CA PHE A 400 -1.65 -18.20 3.75
C PHE A 400 -3.02 -18.57 3.17
N LEU A 401 -3.63 -19.67 3.64
CA LEU A 401 -5.04 -19.95 3.34
C LEU A 401 -5.94 -19.07 4.22
N LEU A 402 -6.60 -18.09 3.60
CA LEU A 402 -7.47 -17.13 4.26
C LEU A 402 -8.93 -17.36 3.84
N PRO A 403 -9.90 -17.13 4.75
CA PRO A 403 -11.31 -17.07 4.36
C PRO A 403 -11.52 -15.88 3.42
N SER A 404 -12.41 -16.01 2.45
CA SER A 404 -12.64 -14.97 1.45
C SER A 404 -14.08 -14.51 1.46
N PRO A 405 -14.35 -13.22 1.74
CA PRO A 405 -15.68 -12.68 1.49
C PRO A 405 -16.03 -12.78 0.00
N PRO A 406 -17.33 -12.70 -0.35
CA PRO A 406 -17.77 -12.66 -1.73
C PRO A 406 -17.06 -11.55 -2.51
N PRO A 407 -16.84 -11.71 -3.83
CA PRO A 407 -16.14 -10.70 -4.61
C PRO A 407 -16.96 -9.40 -4.70
N VAL A 408 -16.27 -8.28 -4.92
CA VAL A 408 -16.92 -7.01 -5.23
C VAL A 408 -17.59 -7.13 -6.61
N PRO A 409 -18.88 -6.79 -6.76
CA PRO A 409 -19.58 -6.93 -8.04
C PRO A 409 -19.11 -5.90 -9.06
N ARG A 410 -19.44 -6.12 -10.34
CA ARG A 410 -19.21 -5.10 -11.39
C ARG A 410 -20.11 -3.91 -11.12
N MET A 411 -19.54 -2.71 -11.21
CA MET A 411 -20.23 -1.45 -10.91
C MET A 411 -20.25 -0.52 -12.11
N ARG A 412 -21.34 0.22 -12.27
CA ARG A 412 -21.48 1.30 -13.24
C ARG A 412 -22.12 2.53 -12.59
N TYR A 413 -21.60 3.71 -12.93
CA TYR A 413 -22.12 4.97 -12.43
C TYR A 413 -22.77 5.77 -13.56
N GLU A 414 -23.87 6.45 -13.24
CA GLU A 414 -24.42 7.54 -14.04
C GLU A 414 -24.52 8.78 -13.13
N ILE A 415 -24.02 9.90 -13.63
CA ILE A 415 -23.92 11.13 -12.84
C ILE A 415 -24.78 12.21 -13.50
N GLU A 416 -25.59 12.85 -12.68
CA GLU A 416 -26.48 13.94 -13.06
C GLU A 416 -26.26 15.11 -12.08
N PRO A 417 -26.76 16.33 -12.40
CA PRO A 417 -26.67 17.44 -11.47
C PRO A 417 -27.33 17.10 -10.13
N ASN A 418 -26.55 17.20 -9.06
CA ASN A 418 -26.92 16.90 -7.68
C ASN A 418 -27.31 15.44 -7.38
N ARG A 419 -26.93 14.49 -8.24
CA ARG A 419 -27.35 13.10 -8.13
C ARG A 419 -26.31 12.13 -8.73
N ILE A 420 -26.06 11.02 -8.03
CA ILE A 420 -25.24 9.91 -8.53
C ILE A 420 -26.07 8.63 -8.45
N ARG A 421 -26.20 7.90 -9.55
CA ARG A 421 -26.78 6.54 -9.58
C ARG A 421 -25.67 5.53 -9.72
N LEU A 422 -25.67 4.52 -8.84
CA LEU A 422 -24.78 3.38 -8.87
C LEU A 422 -25.59 2.15 -9.23
N TYR A 423 -25.16 1.43 -10.26
CA TYR A 423 -25.70 0.15 -10.71
C TYR A 423 -24.68 -0.95 -10.46
N TRP A 424 -25.13 -2.15 -10.11
CA TRP A 424 -24.25 -3.32 -10.03
C TRP A 424 -24.92 -4.62 -10.45
N ASP A 425 -24.08 -5.60 -10.80
CA ASP A 425 -24.51 -6.96 -11.15
C ASP A 425 -24.68 -7.86 -9.91
N ALA A 426 -25.20 -9.06 -10.11
CA ALA A 426 -25.37 -10.06 -9.05
C ALA A 426 -24.20 -11.07 -8.99
N SER A 427 -23.04 -10.77 -9.59
CA SER A 427 -21.93 -11.73 -9.67
C SER A 427 -21.42 -12.18 -8.30
N ALA A 428 -21.49 -11.29 -7.30
CA ALA A 428 -21.11 -11.59 -5.94
C ALA A 428 -21.97 -12.68 -5.27
N GLU A 429 -23.23 -12.83 -5.66
CA GLU A 429 -24.14 -13.85 -5.12
C GLU A 429 -23.70 -15.29 -5.50
N GLU A 430 -22.87 -15.39 -6.53
CA GLU A 430 -22.33 -16.64 -7.07
C GLU A 430 -20.92 -16.95 -6.56
N GLY A 431 -20.32 -16.07 -5.74
CA GLY A 431 -19.01 -16.24 -5.15
C GLY A 431 -18.93 -17.50 -4.28
N ILE A 432 -17.82 -18.23 -4.38
CA ILE A 432 -17.56 -19.45 -3.60
C ILE A 432 -16.39 -19.19 -2.67
N ASP A 433 -16.60 -19.37 -1.36
CA ASP A 433 -15.52 -19.25 -0.37
C ASP A 433 -14.50 -20.41 -0.52
N PRO A 434 -13.19 -20.13 -0.60
CA PRO A 434 -12.15 -21.14 -0.81
C PRO A 434 -12.05 -22.20 0.30
N ILE A 435 -12.47 -21.86 1.53
CA ILE A 435 -12.37 -22.74 2.69
C ILE A 435 -13.64 -23.60 2.82
N SER A 436 -14.81 -22.98 2.84
CA SER A 436 -16.09 -23.64 3.03
C SER A 436 -16.59 -24.34 1.76
N ARG A 437 -16.14 -23.88 0.58
CA ARG A 437 -16.60 -24.29 -0.75
C ARG A 437 -18.10 -24.05 -0.98
N LYS A 438 -18.71 -23.14 -0.22
CA LYS A 438 -20.11 -22.76 -0.32
C LYS A 438 -20.27 -21.39 -0.96
N LYS A 439 -21.49 -21.12 -1.45
CA LYS A 439 -21.94 -19.78 -1.80
C LYS A 439 -22.61 -19.16 -0.57
N ASP A 440 -21.83 -18.42 0.19
CA ASP A 440 -22.18 -17.89 1.51
C ASP A 440 -22.46 -16.38 1.48
N PHE A 441 -22.67 -15.80 0.29
CA PHE A 441 -23.09 -14.41 0.14
C PHE A 441 -24.29 -14.06 1.02
N GLU A 442 -24.19 -12.97 1.78
CA GLU A 442 -25.25 -12.49 2.66
C GLU A 442 -25.86 -11.17 2.18
N GLY A 443 -25.03 -10.20 1.79
CA GLY A 443 -25.56 -8.89 1.42
C GLY A 443 -24.56 -7.89 0.84
N TYR A 444 -25.08 -6.68 0.60
CA TYR A 444 -24.37 -5.52 0.08
C TYR A 444 -24.29 -4.41 1.14
N ARG A 445 -23.16 -3.72 1.22
CA ARG A 445 -23.00 -2.47 1.99
C ARG A 445 -22.51 -1.36 1.07
N LEU A 446 -23.19 -0.22 1.14
CA LEU A 446 -22.87 1.00 0.41
C LEU A 446 -22.31 2.03 1.36
N TYR A 447 -21.18 2.62 0.97
CA TYR A 447 -20.50 3.66 1.73
C TYR A 447 -20.30 4.90 0.88
N LYS A 448 -20.32 6.07 1.54
CA LYS A 448 -20.01 7.35 0.92
C LYS A 448 -19.26 8.25 1.89
N THR A 449 -18.33 9.05 1.39
CA THR A 449 -17.66 10.10 2.17
C THR A 449 -18.52 11.36 2.31
N THR A 450 -18.22 12.18 3.33
CA THR A 450 -18.80 13.53 3.43
C THR A 450 -18.18 14.49 2.42
N LEU A 451 -18.87 15.59 2.13
CA LEU A 451 -18.33 16.69 1.34
C LEU A 451 -16.98 17.16 1.90
N GLY A 452 -15.98 17.37 1.02
CA GLY A 452 -14.66 17.90 1.39
C GLY A 452 -13.80 16.98 2.27
N PHE A 453 -14.01 15.66 2.20
CA PHE A 453 -13.15 14.70 2.89
C PHE A 453 -11.70 14.67 2.36
N ASP A 454 -11.51 15.08 1.10
CA ASP A 454 -10.30 15.01 0.29
C ASP A 454 -9.43 16.27 0.35
N VAL A 455 -9.91 17.32 1.00
CA VAL A 455 -9.24 18.63 1.09
C VAL A 455 -8.74 18.92 2.51
N ARG A 456 -8.43 17.86 3.26
CA ARG A 456 -7.91 17.89 4.62
C ARG A 456 -6.38 17.73 4.62
N GLU A 457 -5.74 18.08 5.73
CA GLU A 457 -4.27 17.96 5.88
C GLU A 457 -3.80 16.50 5.88
N VAL A 458 -4.59 15.60 6.48
CA VAL A 458 -4.40 14.14 6.37
C VAL A 458 -5.67 13.53 5.80
N VAL A 459 -5.52 12.82 4.69
CA VAL A 459 -6.62 12.13 4.02
C VAL A 459 -6.46 10.63 4.23
N ASP A 460 -7.38 10.04 5.00
CA ASP A 460 -7.66 8.62 4.92
C ASP A 460 -9.09 8.44 4.42
N VAL A 461 -9.18 7.85 3.24
CA VAL A 461 -10.45 7.73 2.53
C VAL A 461 -11.28 6.61 3.07
N LEU A 462 -10.68 5.47 3.42
CA LEU A 462 -11.41 4.34 3.97
C LEU A 462 -12.01 4.67 5.35
N ALA A 463 -11.33 5.48 6.15
CA ALA A 463 -11.84 5.99 7.43
C ALA A 463 -12.93 7.07 7.27
N SER A 464 -12.89 7.79 6.15
CA SER A 464 -13.87 8.81 5.80
C SER A 464 -15.16 8.23 5.21
N LEU A 465 -15.14 6.98 4.76
CA LEU A 465 -16.33 6.26 4.28
C LEU A 465 -17.30 6.01 5.44
N LYS A 466 -18.56 6.42 5.26
CA LYS A 466 -19.67 6.14 6.19
C LYS A 466 -20.70 5.26 5.51
N LEU A 467 -21.20 4.27 6.24
CA LEU A 467 -22.27 3.39 5.76
C LEU A 467 -23.51 4.23 5.48
N VAL A 468 -24.03 4.14 4.26
CA VAL A 468 -25.26 4.85 3.86
C VAL A 468 -26.44 3.91 3.75
N ALA A 469 -26.20 2.65 3.39
CA ALA A 469 -27.22 1.63 3.19
C ALA A 469 -26.60 0.25 3.28
N GLN A 470 -27.39 -0.71 3.73
CA GLN A 470 -27.07 -2.13 3.74
C GLN A 470 -28.32 -2.90 3.34
N PHE A 471 -28.14 -3.94 2.52
CA PHE A 471 -29.19 -4.84 2.07
C PHE A 471 -28.71 -6.27 2.22
N ASP A 472 -29.51 -7.14 2.83
CA ASP A 472 -29.11 -8.52 3.13
C ASP A 472 -30.30 -9.50 3.08
N ARG A 473 -29.99 -10.80 3.12
CA ARG A 473 -30.99 -11.86 2.92
C ARG A 473 -32.02 -11.82 4.06
N PRO A 474 -33.32 -11.82 3.75
CA PRO A 474 -34.34 -11.73 4.79
C PRO A 474 -34.55 -13.09 5.48
N GLY A 475 -34.72 -13.06 6.80
CA GLY A 475 -35.26 -14.17 7.58
C GLY A 475 -34.22 -15.13 8.16
N ASN A 476 -32.94 -14.73 8.20
CA ASN A 476 -31.86 -15.49 8.83
C ASN A 476 -31.34 -14.85 10.13
N GLY A 477 -31.74 -13.60 10.46
CA GLY A 477 -31.32 -12.92 11.68
C GLY A 477 -29.94 -12.27 11.59
N LEU A 478 -29.37 -12.14 10.39
CA LEU A 478 -28.12 -11.43 10.12
C LEU A 478 -28.42 -10.05 9.53
N GLY A 479 -27.58 -9.06 9.84
CA GLY A 479 -27.71 -7.73 9.25
C GLY A 479 -29.02 -7.02 9.60
N TYR A 480 -29.74 -6.56 8.57
CA TYR A 480 -31.00 -5.81 8.72
C TYR A 480 -32.25 -6.59 8.28
N ASP A 481 -32.09 -7.80 7.73
CA ASP A 481 -33.13 -8.69 7.20
C ASP A 481 -34.10 -8.00 6.22
N ASN A 482 -33.62 -7.00 5.47
CA ASN A 482 -34.47 -6.09 4.70
C ASN A 482 -34.67 -6.49 3.22
N GLY A 483 -33.93 -7.50 2.75
CA GLY A 483 -33.98 -7.99 1.38
C GLY A 483 -33.52 -6.99 0.33
N PHE A 484 -33.50 -7.44 -0.93
CA PHE A 484 -32.98 -6.65 -2.05
C PHE A 484 -34.06 -5.90 -2.84
N GLY A 485 -35.33 -5.98 -2.42
CA GLY A 485 -36.45 -5.40 -3.18
C GLY A 485 -36.33 -3.89 -3.43
N ALA A 486 -35.77 -3.14 -2.48
CA ALA A 486 -35.61 -1.69 -2.58
C ALA A 486 -34.55 -1.24 -3.60
N ILE A 487 -33.60 -2.11 -3.94
CA ILE A 487 -32.50 -1.84 -4.89
C ILE A 487 -32.67 -2.59 -6.21
N ARG A 488 -33.55 -3.60 -6.27
CA ARG A 488 -33.71 -4.46 -7.45
C ARG A 488 -34.48 -3.73 -8.55
N LEU A 489 -33.89 -3.75 -9.75
CA LEU A 489 -34.55 -3.23 -10.95
C LEU A 489 -35.64 -4.21 -11.41
N SER A 490 -36.73 -3.67 -11.97
CA SER A 490 -37.81 -4.47 -12.56
C SER A 490 -37.35 -5.27 -13.79
N GLN A 491 -36.35 -4.75 -14.51
CA GLN A 491 -35.63 -5.43 -15.58
C GLN A 491 -34.14 -5.09 -15.48
N PRO A 492 -33.23 -6.02 -15.80
CA PRO A 492 -31.80 -5.72 -15.85
C PRO A 492 -31.52 -4.56 -16.81
N ARG A 493 -30.61 -3.66 -16.40
CA ARG A 493 -30.08 -2.59 -17.24
C ARG A 493 -28.80 -3.05 -17.93
N TYR A 494 -28.64 -2.67 -19.19
CA TYR A 494 -27.44 -2.89 -19.98
C TYR A 494 -26.86 -1.55 -20.41
N PHE A 495 -25.53 -1.47 -20.50
CA PHE A 495 -24.82 -0.26 -20.92
C PHE A 495 -24.13 -0.51 -22.28
N PRO A 496 -23.99 0.53 -23.13
CA PRO A 496 -23.32 0.39 -24.41
C PRO A 496 -21.92 -0.22 -24.27
N GLY A 497 -21.64 -1.27 -25.05
CA GLY A 497 -20.34 -1.96 -25.02
C GLY A 497 -20.13 -2.91 -23.84
N ASP A 498 -21.11 -3.09 -22.96
CA ASP A 498 -21.03 -3.96 -21.78
C ASP A 498 -22.18 -4.98 -21.79
N PRO A 499 -21.89 -6.29 -21.94
CA PRO A 499 -22.92 -7.34 -21.93
C PRO A 499 -23.43 -7.68 -20.52
N THR A 500 -22.85 -7.09 -19.47
CA THR A 500 -23.18 -7.40 -18.07
C THR A 500 -24.62 -6.98 -17.75
N PRO A 501 -25.45 -7.88 -17.17
CA PRO A 501 -26.76 -7.52 -16.66
C PRO A 501 -26.64 -6.84 -15.30
N TYR A 502 -26.89 -5.53 -15.25
CA TYR A 502 -26.95 -4.80 -13.99
C TYR A 502 -28.36 -4.92 -13.42
N VAL A 503 -28.50 -5.55 -12.25
CA VAL A 503 -29.81 -5.90 -11.68
C VAL A 503 -30.19 -5.06 -10.47
N TYR A 504 -29.21 -4.38 -9.86
CA TYR A 504 -29.41 -3.51 -8.71
C TYR A 504 -29.06 -2.06 -9.03
N MET A 505 -29.70 -1.12 -8.34
CA MET A 505 -29.43 0.32 -8.41
C MET A 505 -29.66 1.00 -7.06
N TYR A 506 -28.78 1.94 -6.72
CA TYR A 506 -28.94 2.85 -5.60
C TYR A 506 -28.63 4.28 -6.01
N GLU A 507 -29.40 5.23 -5.46
CA GLU A 507 -29.30 6.63 -5.80
C GLU A 507 -28.81 7.48 -4.62
N PHE A 508 -27.73 8.22 -4.83
CA PHE A 508 -27.22 9.23 -3.93
C PHE A 508 -27.75 10.60 -4.37
N VAL A 509 -28.75 11.12 -3.67
CA VAL A 509 -29.32 12.46 -3.90
C VAL A 509 -28.66 13.53 -3.04
N GLY A 510 -28.72 14.79 -3.48
CA GLY A 510 -28.24 15.95 -2.71
C GLY A 510 -26.72 16.06 -2.65
N VAL A 511 -26.01 15.45 -3.60
CA VAL A 511 -24.57 15.70 -3.78
C VAL A 511 -24.36 17.09 -4.39
N THR A 512 -23.29 17.76 -4.02
CA THR A 512 -22.92 19.06 -4.59
C THR A 512 -22.05 18.87 -5.84
N ASN A 513 -22.43 19.52 -6.95
CA ASN A 513 -21.62 19.52 -8.18
C ASN A 513 -20.23 20.14 -7.96
N GLY A 514 -19.23 19.66 -8.71
CA GLY A 514 -17.83 20.10 -8.60
C GLY A 514 -17.05 19.51 -7.44
N TRP A 515 -17.72 18.73 -6.59
CA TRP A 515 -17.09 18.02 -5.49
C TRP A 515 -16.93 16.54 -5.80
N GLN A 516 -15.86 15.99 -5.24
CA GLN A 516 -15.56 14.58 -5.25
C GLN A 516 -16.24 13.88 -4.08
N TYR A 517 -16.66 12.64 -4.31
CA TYR A 517 -17.08 11.70 -3.28
C TYR A 517 -16.30 10.39 -3.44
N GLY A 518 -15.86 9.81 -2.32
CA GLY A 518 -15.50 8.39 -2.29
C GLY A 518 -16.79 7.60 -2.10
N ILE A 519 -17.11 6.72 -3.05
CA ILE A 519 -18.24 5.79 -2.95
C ILE A 519 -17.70 4.38 -3.04
N ALA A 520 -18.03 3.53 -2.07
CA ALA A 520 -17.65 2.13 -2.08
C ALA A 520 -18.87 1.21 -1.99
N LEU A 521 -18.93 0.21 -2.84
CA LEU A 521 -19.84 -0.93 -2.71
C LEU A 521 -19.02 -2.14 -2.27
N THR A 522 -19.52 -2.83 -1.26
CA THR A 522 -18.92 -4.05 -0.73
C THR A 522 -19.98 -5.11 -0.58
N THR A 523 -19.52 -6.34 -0.41
CA THR A 523 -20.31 -7.53 -0.16
C THR A 523 -19.84 -8.19 1.11
N PHE A 524 -20.69 -8.97 1.74
CA PHE A 524 -20.33 -9.72 2.94
C PHE A 524 -20.98 -11.11 2.95
N ASP A 525 -20.36 -12.04 3.65
CA ASP A 525 -20.87 -13.41 3.85
C ASP A 525 -21.65 -13.56 5.17
N GLU A 526 -22.19 -14.77 5.39
CA GLU A 526 -22.91 -15.14 6.61
C GLU A 526 -21.99 -15.46 7.80
N GLY A 527 -20.66 -15.52 7.59
CA GLY A 527 -19.70 -16.07 8.54
C GLY A 527 -19.79 -17.60 8.67
N ASP A 528 -19.05 -18.16 9.63
CA ASP A 528 -19.14 -19.58 9.98
C ASP A 528 -19.02 -19.77 11.51
N PRO A 529 -20.16 -19.81 12.24
CA PRO A 529 -20.18 -20.03 13.68
C PRO A 529 -19.54 -21.36 14.11
N THR A 530 -19.53 -22.38 13.24
CA THR A 530 -18.92 -23.69 13.57
C THR A 530 -17.39 -23.60 13.62
N ARG A 531 -16.83 -22.60 12.95
CA ARG A 531 -15.40 -22.27 12.93
C ARG A 531 -15.06 -21.00 13.72
N ASN A 532 -16.03 -20.45 14.46
CA ASN A 532 -15.88 -19.17 15.18
C ASN A 532 -15.43 -18.02 14.25
N LEU A 533 -15.95 -18.01 13.02
CA LEU A 533 -15.70 -16.99 12.02
C LEU A 533 -16.91 -16.06 11.94
N GLU A 534 -16.69 -14.78 12.27
CA GLU A 534 -17.69 -13.73 12.09
C GLU A 534 -17.85 -13.38 10.59
N PRO A 535 -18.99 -12.78 10.18
CA PRO A 535 -19.19 -12.28 8.82
C PRO A 535 -18.03 -11.43 8.31
N LEU A 536 -17.50 -11.77 7.15
CA LEU A 536 -16.42 -11.03 6.50
C LEU A 536 -16.98 -10.10 5.43
N GLU A 537 -16.41 -8.90 5.35
CA GLU A 537 -16.75 -7.90 4.34
C GLU A 537 -15.61 -7.77 3.33
N SER A 538 -15.97 -7.77 2.04
CA SER A 538 -15.08 -7.51 0.93
C SER A 538 -14.39 -6.15 1.07
N SER A 539 -13.27 -5.97 0.39
CA SER A 539 -12.49 -4.74 0.48
C SER A 539 -13.28 -3.48 0.08
N ARG A 540 -13.42 -2.52 1.01
CA ARG A 540 -13.89 -1.17 0.68
C ARG A 540 -12.99 -0.48 -0.33
N GLU A 541 -11.68 -0.76 -0.30
CA GLU A 541 -10.71 -0.19 -1.24
C GLU A 541 -10.91 -0.74 -2.66
N ALA A 542 -11.22 -2.04 -2.81
CA ALA A 542 -11.55 -2.62 -4.12
C ALA A 542 -12.89 -2.07 -4.67
N GLY A 543 -13.88 -1.91 -3.79
CA GLY A 543 -15.18 -1.32 -4.10
C GLY A 543 -15.19 0.20 -4.29
N LEU A 544 -14.10 0.90 -3.94
CA LEU A 544 -14.04 2.35 -3.96
C LEU A 544 -13.92 2.91 -5.39
N ARG A 545 -14.69 3.97 -5.68
CA ARG A 545 -14.49 4.90 -6.79
C ARG A 545 -14.48 6.35 -6.32
N ARG A 546 -13.72 7.19 -7.02
CA ARG A 546 -13.68 8.65 -6.87
C ARG A 546 -14.70 9.26 -7.82
N VAL A 547 -15.87 9.58 -7.31
CA VAL A 547 -17.00 10.02 -8.14
C VAL A 547 -17.13 11.53 -8.10
N PHE A 548 -17.00 12.17 -9.26
CA PHE A 548 -17.18 13.61 -9.43
C PHE A 548 -18.62 13.93 -9.78
N ALA A 549 -19.35 14.53 -8.83
CA ALA A 549 -20.70 15.03 -9.11
C ALA A 549 -20.60 16.23 -10.05
N GLY A 550 -21.40 16.25 -11.12
CA GLY A 550 -21.29 17.29 -12.13
C GLY A 550 -22.26 17.13 -13.30
N ALA A 551 -22.11 18.00 -14.29
CA ALA A 551 -22.90 17.99 -15.52
C ALA A 551 -22.60 16.74 -16.37
N PRO A 552 -23.63 16.05 -16.89
CA PRO A 552 -23.47 14.99 -17.88
C PRO A 552 -23.02 15.57 -19.23
N PRO A 553 -22.59 14.72 -20.18
CA PRO A 553 -22.20 15.16 -21.52
C PRO A 553 -23.35 15.92 -22.22
N ASN A 554 -23.08 17.14 -22.67
CA ASN A 554 -24.09 18.08 -23.13
C ASN A 554 -24.23 18.07 -24.67
N ARG A 555 -24.76 16.97 -25.21
CA ARG A 555 -24.98 16.81 -26.65
C ARG A 555 -25.89 17.91 -27.19
N GLY A 556 -25.41 18.65 -28.19
CA GLY A 556 -26.15 19.75 -28.83
C GLY A 556 -26.52 20.91 -27.91
N PHE A 557 -25.83 21.09 -26.78
CA PHE A 557 -26.12 22.13 -25.79
C PHE A 557 -27.54 22.08 -25.21
N THR A 558 -28.13 20.89 -25.13
CA THR A 558 -29.51 20.68 -24.65
C THR A 558 -29.70 21.01 -23.16
N TYR A 559 -28.63 20.95 -22.36
CA TYR A 559 -28.61 21.34 -20.94
C TYR A 559 -28.18 22.81 -20.73
N GLY A 560 -28.18 23.62 -21.79
CA GLY A 560 -27.79 25.02 -21.76
C GLY A 560 -26.35 25.26 -22.21
N ASP A 561 -25.94 26.53 -22.20
CA ASP A 561 -24.60 26.92 -22.63
C ASP A 561 -23.52 26.51 -21.61
N PRO A 562 -22.28 26.25 -22.05
CA PRO A 562 -21.17 25.97 -21.15
C PRO A 562 -20.87 27.13 -20.21
N TYR A 563 -20.45 26.81 -18.99
CA TYR A 563 -20.14 27.80 -17.96
C TYR A 563 -18.92 27.37 -17.13
N VAL A 564 -18.46 28.28 -16.28
CA VAL A 564 -17.25 28.11 -15.46
C VAL A 564 -17.59 28.31 -13.99
N TYR A 565 -16.99 27.52 -13.10
CA TYR A 565 -17.12 27.69 -11.66
C TYR A 565 -15.83 27.33 -10.86
N PRO A 566 -15.57 27.99 -9.71
CA PRO A 566 -16.32 29.14 -9.20
C PRO A 566 -16.11 30.34 -10.12
N ASN A 567 -17.14 31.18 -10.23
CA ASN A 567 -17.09 32.39 -11.03
C ASN A 567 -17.83 33.51 -10.29
N PRO A 568 -17.14 34.52 -9.74
CA PRO A 568 -15.69 34.71 -9.80
C PRO A 568 -14.88 33.66 -9.01
N TYR A 569 -13.64 33.41 -9.45
CA TYR A 569 -12.64 32.64 -8.71
C TYR A 569 -11.85 33.58 -7.80
N TYR A 570 -11.90 33.34 -6.48
CA TYR A 570 -11.29 34.21 -5.46
C TYR A 570 -10.05 33.57 -4.86
N GLU A 571 -8.87 33.83 -5.43
CA GLU A 571 -7.55 33.36 -4.97
C GLU A 571 -7.37 31.83 -4.90
N ARG A 572 -8.27 31.13 -4.20
CA ARG A 572 -8.38 29.69 -4.00
C ARG A 572 -9.86 29.27 -3.99
N ALA A 573 -10.17 28.10 -4.54
CA ALA A 573 -11.49 27.46 -4.41
C ALA A 573 -11.56 26.51 -3.20
N ALA A 574 -12.74 26.33 -2.61
CA ALA A 574 -12.92 25.52 -1.40
C ALA A 574 -12.49 24.04 -1.58
N TRP A 575 -12.43 23.55 -2.82
CA TRP A 575 -11.99 22.20 -3.12
C TRP A 575 -10.48 22.07 -3.36
N GLU A 576 -9.67 23.12 -3.30
CA GLU A 576 -8.23 23.05 -3.67
C GLU A 576 -7.29 22.55 -2.56
N GLY A 577 -7.84 22.20 -1.39
CA GLY A 577 -7.09 21.63 -0.27
C GLY A 577 -5.97 22.53 0.30
N PRO A 578 -5.14 22.01 1.21
CA PRO A 578 -4.12 22.80 1.90
C PRO A 578 -2.89 23.15 1.04
N SER A 579 -2.53 22.34 0.02
CA SER A 579 -1.32 22.48 -0.80
C SER A 579 -1.10 23.89 -1.34
N SER A 580 0.11 24.42 -1.15
CA SER A 580 0.51 25.76 -1.62
C SER A 580 0.93 25.81 -3.09
N ALA A 581 1.02 24.66 -3.76
CA ALA A 581 1.45 24.58 -5.15
C ALA A 581 0.37 25.06 -6.11
N GLN A 582 0.77 25.83 -7.12
CA GLN A 582 -0.18 26.48 -8.04
C GLN A 582 -0.82 25.47 -9.00
N GLU A 583 -0.14 24.36 -9.28
CA GLU A 583 -0.59 23.27 -10.13
C GLU A 583 -1.77 22.49 -9.52
N ASP A 584 -1.97 22.62 -8.21
CA ASP A 584 -3.13 22.04 -7.50
C ASP A 584 -4.34 22.98 -7.50
N LYS A 585 -4.25 24.17 -8.12
CA LYS A 585 -5.45 24.97 -8.35
C LYS A 585 -6.35 24.29 -9.37
N ARG A 586 -7.64 24.59 -9.32
CA ARG A 586 -8.66 23.98 -10.17
C ARG A 586 -9.90 24.86 -10.31
N LEU A 587 -10.12 25.30 -11.53
CA LEU A 587 -11.34 25.93 -12.03
C LEU A 587 -12.05 24.94 -12.97
N MET A 588 -13.37 24.81 -12.86
CA MET A 588 -14.15 23.83 -13.63
C MET A 588 -14.87 24.50 -14.79
N PHE A 589 -14.76 23.89 -15.97
CA PHE A 589 -15.66 24.11 -17.10
C PHE A 589 -16.74 23.04 -17.08
N ALA A 590 -17.99 23.42 -17.28
CA ALA A 590 -19.13 22.52 -17.19
C ALA A 590 -20.11 22.73 -18.35
N ASN A 591 -21.07 21.80 -18.46
CA ASN A 591 -22.00 21.71 -19.59
C ASN A 591 -21.28 21.54 -20.94
N LEU A 592 -20.16 20.80 -20.93
CA LEU A 592 -19.37 20.53 -22.13
C LEU A 592 -20.02 19.44 -22.99
N PRO A 593 -19.99 19.57 -24.34
CA PRO A 593 -20.29 18.47 -25.24
C PRO A 593 -19.36 17.27 -24.99
N PRO A 594 -19.73 16.05 -25.43
CA PRO A 594 -18.89 14.86 -25.30
C PRO A 594 -17.44 15.06 -25.77
N HIS A 595 -17.28 15.59 -26.98
CA HIS A 595 -15.99 15.90 -27.59
C HIS A 595 -15.94 17.37 -27.98
N CYS A 596 -15.12 18.19 -27.31
CA CYS A 596 -15.03 19.61 -27.61
C CYS A 596 -13.63 20.19 -27.40
N GLU A 597 -13.30 21.27 -28.11
CA GLU A 597 -12.14 22.11 -27.82
C GLU A 597 -12.57 23.30 -26.96
N VAL A 598 -11.85 23.54 -25.86
CA VAL A 598 -12.02 24.73 -25.02
C VAL A 598 -10.82 25.65 -25.21
N SER A 599 -11.08 26.89 -25.64
CA SER A 599 -10.06 27.94 -25.81
C SER A 599 -10.33 29.10 -24.86
N ILE A 600 -9.29 29.56 -24.16
CA ILE A 600 -9.37 30.61 -23.13
C ILE A 600 -8.57 31.83 -23.59
N TYR A 601 -9.18 33.01 -23.51
CA TYR A 601 -8.64 34.26 -24.01
C TYR A 601 -8.68 35.37 -22.97
N THR A 602 -7.74 36.31 -23.08
CA THR A 602 -7.87 37.63 -22.47
C THR A 602 -9.00 38.41 -23.15
N VAL A 603 -9.51 39.47 -22.53
CA VAL A 603 -10.49 40.38 -23.18
C VAL A 603 -9.94 41.08 -24.41
N ALA A 604 -8.62 41.16 -24.58
CA ALA A 604 -7.97 41.68 -25.77
C ALA A 604 -7.89 40.66 -26.92
N GLY A 605 -8.26 39.40 -26.67
CA GLY A 605 -8.25 38.32 -27.66
C GLY A 605 -6.98 37.46 -27.67
N ASP A 606 -6.05 37.65 -26.72
CA ASP A 606 -4.84 36.84 -26.63
C ASP A 606 -5.17 35.44 -26.10
N LEU A 607 -4.70 34.40 -26.78
CA LEU A 607 -4.88 33.01 -26.34
C LEU A 607 -4.02 32.73 -25.10
N VAL A 608 -4.66 32.32 -24.02
CA VAL A 608 -4.03 31.99 -22.74
C VAL A 608 -3.73 30.49 -22.66
N TYR A 609 -4.75 29.69 -22.95
CA TYR A 609 -4.68 28.23 -22.85
C TYR A 609 -5.75 27.58 -23.74
N ARG A 610 -5.51 26.33 -24.11
CA ARG A 610 -6.41 25.51 -24.91
C ARG A 610 -6.23 24.05 -24.54
N PHE A 611 -7.33 23.33 -24.43
CA PHE A 611 -7.36 21.88 -24.21
C PHE A 611 -8.53 21.25 -24.98
N GLU A 612 -8.43 19.94 -25.19
CA GLU A 612 -9.53 19.12 -25.70
C GLU A 612 -10.19 18.36 -24.54
N HIS A 613 -11.50 18.22 -24.63
CA HIS A 613 -12.33 17.47 -23.68
C HIS A 613 -12.94 16.27 -24.40
N HIS A 614 -12.86 15.11 -23.77
CA HIS A 614 -13.38 13.85 -24.29
C HIS A 614 -14.06 13.05 -23.18
N GLU A 615 -15.39 12.87 -23.21
CA GLU A 615 -16.17 12.23 -22.14
C GLU A 615 -15.62 10.87 -21.67
N ASP A 616 -14.93 10.15 -22.55
CA ASP A 616 -14.40 8.80 -22.38
C ASP A 616 -12.89 8.74 -22.08
N GLN A 617 -12.21 9.88 -21.93
CA GLN A 617 -10.77 9.95 -21.60
C GLN A 617 -10.47 10.63 -20.25
N PRO A 618 -11.02 10.12 -19.14
CA PRO A 618 -10.92 10.73 -17.83
C PRO A 618 -9.47 10.86 -17.30
N GLU A 619 -8.61 9.88 -17.58
CA GLU A 619 -7.22 9.89 -17.13
C GLU A 619 -6.36 10.94 -17.84
N ALA A 620 -6.66 11.22 -19.11
CA ALA A 620 -5.98 12.25 -19.87
C ALA A 620 -6.34 13.64 -19.31
N GLN A 621 -7.64 13.88 -19.09
CA GLN A 621 -8.14 15.13 -18.50
C GLN A 621 -7.60 15.39 -17.09
N ALA A 622 -7.45 14.33 -16.28
CA ALA A 622 -6.89 14.46 -14.93
C ALA A 622 -5.44 15.00 -14.92
N ARG A 623 -4.72 15.00 -16.06
CA ARG A 623 -3.35 15.53 -16.16
C ARG A 623 -3.30 17.05 -16.33
N ASP A 624 -4.41 17.68 -16.73
CA ASP A 624 -4.49 19.13 -16.93
C ASP A 624 -4.56 19.91 -15.60
N SER A 625 -4.75 19.20 -14.48
CA SER A 625 -4.58 19.74 -13.13
C SER A 625 -3.93 18.71 -12.20
N ARG A 626 -2.82 19.09 -11.55
CA ARG A 626 -2.12 18.22 -10.59
C ARG A 626 -2.98 17.89 -9.37
N TRP A 627 -4.03 18.68 -9.13
CA TRP A 627 -5.02 18.44 -8.09
C TRP A 627 -5.52 16.99 -8.07
N PHE A 628 -5.78 16.37 -9.24
CA PHE A 628 -6.29 14.99 -9.29
C PHE A 628 -5.25 13.97 -8.83
N ALA A 629 -3.97 14.22 -9.06
CA ALA A 629 -2.91 13.37 -8.51
C ALA A 629 -2.71 13.60 -7.01
N THR A 630 -2.94 14.83 -6.52
CA THR A 630 -2.73 15.22 -5.13
C THR A 630 -3.88 14.78 -4.20
N TYR A 631 -5.14 14.98 -4.61
CA TYR A 631 -6.33 14.81 -3.76
C TYR A 631 -7.33 13.76 -4.27
N SER A 632 -7.02 13.10 -5.39
CA SER A 632 -7.84 12.03 -5.96
C SER A 632 -7.02 10.77 -6.20
N ASP A 633 -7.60 9.84 -6.94
CA ASP A 633 -6.96 8.66 -7.48
C ASP A 633 -7.39 8.53 -8.94
N PRO A 634 -6.56 9.00 -9.90
CA PRO A 634 -6.91 8.99 -11.32
C PRO A 634 -7.32 7.60 -11.83
N ALA A 635 -6.75 6.52 -11.29
CA ALA A 635 -7.07 5.15 -11.69
C ALA A 635 -8.44 4.67 -11.19
N LYS A 636 -9.04 5.36 -10.22
CA LYS A 636 -10.37 5.07 -9.66
C LYS A 636 -11.40 6.15 -9.97
N LEU A 637 -11.06 7.06 -10.87
CA LEU A 637 -11.84 8.25 -11.16
C LEU A 637 -13.08 7.92 -12.00
N THR A 638 -14.22 8.46 -11.60
CA THR A 638 -15.50 8.34 -12.29
C THR A 638 -16.06 9.74 -12.50
N TRP A 639 -16.15 10.14 -13.76
CA TRP A 639 -16.52 11.50 -14.15
C TRP A 639 -17.97 11.59 -14.58
N SER A 640 -18.49 12.82 -14.52
CA SER A 640 -19.80 13.12 -15.09
C SER A 640 -19.77 13.16 -16.62
N GLY A 641 -18.60 13.40 -17.23
CA GLY A 641 -18.39 13.40 -18.68
C GLY A 641 -18.69 14.73 -19.38
N GLY A 642 -19.37 15.67 -18.72
CA GLY A 642 -19.63 17.02 -19.22
C GLY A 642 -18.85 18.13 -18.50
N GLU A 643 -17.80 17.79 -17.76
CA GLU A 643 -16.99 18.75 -17.01
C GLU A 643 -15.48 18.50 -17.19
N HIS A 644 -14.68 19.56 -17.10
CA HIS A 644 -13.23 19.53 -17.23
C HIS A 644 -12.57 20.55 -16.27
N GLY A 645 -11.56 20.12 -15.51
CA GLY A 645 -10.83 21.00 -14.57
C GLY A 645 -9.53 21.55 -15.15
N TRP A 646 -9.28 22.86 -14.98
CA TRP A 646 -8.06 23.54 -15.42
C TRP A 646 -7.32 24.18 -14.23
N ASN A 647 -5.99 24.08 -14.22
CA ASN A 647 -5.12 24.58 -13.14
C ASN A 647 -4.82 26.09 -13.14
N LEU A 648 -5.46 26.85 -14.03
CA LEU A 648 -5.25 28.30 -14.18
C LEU A 648 -3.82 28.69 -14.59
N LEU A 649 -3.06 27.77 -15.20
CA LEU A 649 -1.77 28.06 -15.80
C LEU A 649 -1.89 28.24 -17.31
N SER A 650 -1.15 29.19 -17.85
CA SER A 650 -1.04 29.39 -19.30
C SER A 650 -0.31 28.23 -19.97
N ARG A 651 -0.30 28.21 -21.31
CA ARG A 651 0.41 27.17 -22.09
C ARG A 651 1.90 27.06 -21.73
N SER A 652 2.51 28.17 -21.29
CA SER A 652 3.91 28.22 -20.87
C SER A 652 4.11 27.90 -19.39
N GLY A 653 3.09 27.37 -18.70
CA GLY A 653 3.13 27.10 -17.26
C GLY A 653 3.11 28.36 -16.40
N GLN A 654 2.76 29.52 -16.97
CA GLN A 654 2.76 30.78 -16.22
C GLN A 654 1.43 30.98 -15.54
N ILE A 655 1.52 31.48 -14.32
CA ILE A 655 0.41 31.91 -13.52
C ILE A 655 -0.33 33.07 -14.22
N ILE A 656 -1.63 32.92 -14.51
CA ILE A 656 -2.43 33.97 -15.19
C ILE A 656 -2.69 35.20 -14.29
N ALA A 657 -2.96 36.36 -14.88
CA ALA A 657 -3.25 37.58 -14.13
C ALA A 657 -4.68 37.59 -13.54
N ARG A 658 -4.95 38.52 -12.60
CA ARG A 658 -6.33 38.84 -12.19
C ARG A 658 -7.04 39.57 -13.34
N GLY A 659 -8.34 39.32 -13.54
CA GLY A 659 -9.10 39.99 -14.58
C GLY A 659 -10.29 39.20 -15.12
N LEU A 660 -10.96 39.78 -16.10
CA LEU A 660 -12.02 39.13 -16.89
C LEU A 660 -11.39 38.34 -18.04
N TYR A 661 -11.87 37.12 -18.24
CA TYR A 661 -11.47 36.21 -19.31
C TYR A 661 -12.68 35.79 -20.12
N VAL A 662 -12.45 35.45 -21.38
CA VAL A 662 -13.46 34.92 -22.32
C VAL A 662 -13.05 33.52 -22.70
N PHE A 663 -14.01 32.59 -22.76
CA PHE A 663 -13.75 31.26 -23.29
C PHE A 663 -14.69 30.94 -24.44
N ALA A 664 -14.24 30.05 -25.33
CA ALA A 664 -15.01 29.48 -26.41
C ALA A 664 -14.96 27.96 -26.31
N VAL A 665 -16.12 27.32 -26.41
CA VAL A 665 -16.28 25.87 -26.48
C VAL A 665 -16.79 25.53 -27.87
N LYS A 666 -15.99 24.77 -28.62
CA LYS A 666 -16.34 24.28 -29.95
C LYS A 666 -16.62 22.79 -29.86
N ASP A 667 -17.87 22.39 -30.09
CA ASP A 667 -18.26 21.00 -30.28
C ASP A 667 -17.57 20.46 -31.54
N LEU A 668 -16.75 19.43 -31.38
CA LEU A 668 -15.96 18.86 -32.48
C LEU A 668 -16.79 17.90 -33.35
N GLU A 669 -17.93 17.42 -32.88
CA GLU A 669 -18.85 16.58 -33.65
C GLU A 669 -19.74 17.43 -34.56
N THR A 670 -20.26 18.55 -34.05
CA THR A 670 -21.22 19.39 -34.80
C THR A 670 -20.61 20.66 -35.40
N GLY A 671 -19.44 21.08 -34.92
CA GLY A 671 -18.79 22.34 -35.29
C GLY A 671 -19.43 23.59 -34.65
N GLN A 672 -20.47 23.43 -33.82
CA GLN A 672 -21.11 24.54 -33.13
C GLN A 672 -20.21 25.13 -32.03
N THR A 673 -20.22 26.45 -31.90
CA THR A 673 -19.42 27.16 -30.90
C THR A 673 -20.31 27.96 -29.95
N ARG A 674 -20.02 27.86 -28.65
CA ARG A 674 -20.57 28.71 -27.60
C ARG A 674 -19.45 29.47 -26.91
N THR A 675 -19.76 30.66 -26.39
CA THR A 675 -18.80 31.50 -25.67
C THR A 675 -19.35 31.88 -24.31
N GLY A 676 -18.44 32.09 -23.36
CA GLY A 676 -18.78 32.55 -22.02
C GLY A 676 -17.66 33.37 -21.42
N LYS A 677 -17.85 33.81 -20.17
CA LYS A 677 -16.91 34.68 -19.46
C LYS A 677 -16.72 34.22 -18.02
N PHE A 678 -15.52 34.42 -17.48
CA PHE A 678 -15.25 34.21 -16.06
C PHE A 678 -14.26 35.24 -15.52
N VAL A 679 -14.27 35.44 -14.21
CA VAL A 679 -13.44 36.43 -13.54
C VAL A 679 -12.48 35.76 -12.57
N ILE A 680 -11.21 36.17 -12.61
CA ILE A 680 -10.19 35.78 -11.64
C ILE A 680 -9.89 36.98 -10.74
N ILE A 681 -10.07 36.78 -9.43
CA ILE A 681 -9.72 37.71 -8.36
C ILE A 681 -8.56 37.11 -7.58
N ARG A 682 -7.55 37.92 -7.27
CA ARG A 682 -6.37 37.54 -6.51
C ARG A 682 -6.03 38.60 -5.50
#